data_AF-A0A940BU62-F1
#
_entry.id   AF-A0A940BU62-F1
#
_cell.length_a   1.000
_cell.length_b   1.000
_cell.length_c   1.000
_cell.angle_alpha   90.00
_cell.angle_beta   90.00
_cell.angle_gamma   90.00
#
_symmetry.space_group_name_H-M   'P 1'
#
loop_
_entity.id
_entity.type
_entity.pdbx_description
1 polymer ?
#
loop_
_entity_poly.entity_id
_entity_poly.type
_entity_poly.pdbx_seq_one_letter_code
_entity_poly.pdbx_strand_id
1 'polypeptide(L)'
;MKRITLLLLLTILQLGIRAQGWPADYGGVMLQGFYWDSYSQTSWAKLQAEAEEIAPYFQLVWVPQSGWCNTDYNMMGYTPVYYFNQKSSFGTEAQLRSMIAAFRQRGTGVIADVVINHRSNIGQNGSWVDYPAETYNGRTYQMKSTDICRNDDGGATLGWANGNGVSLSQNDDTGDDWSGCRDLDHKSANVQECVKAYLKFLLKDIGYTGFRYDMVKGFYAYFIADYNTYAKPAFSVGEYWDSSSKIKEWVNNSKGYVADQPTSAAFDFQFRYRMRDAVNNRDWRWLGYDEKPLVADSYYKLYAVTFVENHDTEKRMNGDEQDPIRTDTLAANAYMLAMPGTPCIFYTHWRDCKYALKQMILARRLAGITNTSSTQQKYSVQNYYATATTGKDATLLCVVGNTPQSYSVSKTQYTEILSGKGFRYCLSRSANTVWMDIPDGTYEAPLKVKLTAVSNLSGATIVYTLDGSEPMAESTQVADGTILNIESSCTLRAGILSGGKVYGIQQRDYQIFQPHDITLYVRSDISWTGTYFYAWDNQDKQLSGNWPGKRVTTNKSINGKRWYYQTYRLTSPSQYINLVVSNSSGKQTTDITGLRSDSYLCITGTQDNGKYVVEEVTEETETNIEGQGARSKGQEDSSAFQSSIYDMSGRKMVNELPKGIYIQNGKKVVF
;
A
#
# COMPACT_ATOMS: atom_id res chain seq x y z
N MET A 1 44.57 22.48 12.75
CA MET A 1 44.23 21.30 11.92
C MET A 1 43.36 20.36 12.74
N LYS A 2 42.03 20.52 12.67
CA LYS A 2 41.07 19.71 13.43
C LYS A 2 40.64 18.53 12.55
N ARG A 3 40.96 17.31 12.98
CA ARG A 3 40.62 16.06 12.29
C ARG A 3 39.14 15.77 12.53
N ILE A 4 38.38 15.69 11.44
CA ILE A 4 37.00 15.22 11.39
C ILE A 4 37.06 13.70 11.29
N THR A 5 36.62 12.99 12.33
CA THR A 5 36.49 11.53 12.31
C THR A 5 35.05 11.21 11.89
N LEU A 6 34.88 10.84 10.62
CA LEU A 6 33.64 10.33 10.07
C LEU A 6 33.47 8.87 10.52
N LEU A 7 32.55 8.60 11.45
CA LEU A 7 32.17 7.23 11.80
C LEU A 7 31.28 6.68 10.67
N LEU A 8 31.85 5.80 9.83
CA LEU A 8 31.08 4.93 8.96
C LEU A 8 30.39 3.86 9.83
N LEU A 9 29.07 3.91 9.93
CA LEU A 9 28.27 2.78 10.38
C LEU A 9 28.33 1.68 9.29
N LEU A 10 29.27 0.74 9.44
CA LEU A 10 29.20 -0.53 8.72
C LEU A 10 28.13 -1.40 9.39
N THR A 11 26.94 -1.43 8.81
CA THR A 11 25.95 -2.47 9.10
C THR A 11 26.50 -3.81 8.61
N ILE A 12 26.95 -4.63 9.56
CA ILE A 12 27.24 -6.04 9.31
C ILE A 12 25.88 -6.71 9.05
N LEU A 13 25.52 -6.87 7.78
CA LEU A 13 24.48 -7.81 7.36
C LEU A 13 24.99 -9.20 7.76
N GLN A 14 24.45 -9.76 8.84
CA GLN A 14 24.55 -11.20 9.06
C GLN A 14 23.81 -11.87 7.89
N LEU A 15 24.58 -12.44 6.96
CA LEU A 15 24.10 -13.37 5.94
C LEU A 15 23.70 -14.67 6.64
N GLY A 16 22.60 -14.62 7.40
CA GLY A 16 21.83 -15.82 7.67
C GLY A 16 21.38 -16.40 6.32
N ILE A 17 21.44 -17.72 6.20
CA ILE A 17 20.91 -18.46 5.06
C ILE A 17 19.45 -17.98 4.87
N ARG A 18 19.21 -17.07 3.91
CA ARG A 18 17.86 -16.61 3.64
C ARG A 18 17.17 -17.77 2.94
N ALA A 19 16.15 -18.35 3.57
CA ALA A 19 15.25 -19.25 2.88
C ALA A 19 14.78 -18.55 1.59
N GLN A 20 15.04 -19.19 0.46
CA GLN A 20 14.69 -18.63 -0.85
C GLN A 20 13.17 -18.51 -0.93
N GLY A 21 12.69 -17.36 -1.37
CA GLY A 21 11.27 -17.13 -1.59
C GLY A 21 10.40 -16.91 -0.35
N TRP A 22 10.84 -17.12 0.90
CA TRP A 22 10.21 -16.47 2.06
C TRP A 22 11.14 -16.47 3.29
N PRO A 23 11.55 -15.30 3.82
CA PRO A 23 12.53 -15.25 4.91
C PRO A 23 11.95 -15.71 6.26
N ALA A 24 12.78 -16.37 7.06
CA ALA A 24 12.51 -16.61 8.48
C ALA A 24 12.65 -15.34 9.30
N ASP A 25 11.97 -15.32 10.46
CA ASP A 25 11.92 -14.18 11.38
C ASP A 25 11.44 -12.88 10.72
N TYR A 26 10.58 -13.02 9.71
CA TYR A 26 10.01 -11.88 8.99
C TYR A 26 8.88 -11.25 9.80
N GLY A 27 9.08 -10.00 10.24
CA GLY A 27 8.09 -9.22 10.99
C GLY A 27 7.17 -8.34 10.13
N GLY A 28 7.32 -8.40 8.80
CA GLY A 28 6.59 -7.52 7.89
C GLY A 28 5.11 -7.88 7.75
N VAL A 29 4.32 -6.88 7.36
CA VAL A 29 2.90 -7.02 7.02
C VAL A 29 2.73 -6.78 5.53
N MET A 30 1.88 -7.59 4.88
CA MET A 30 1.48 -7.43 3.49
C MET A 30 0.12 -6.73 3.40
N LEU A 31 -0.04 -5.89 2.38
CA LEU A 31 -1.33 -5.38 1.92
C LEU A 31 -1.65 -6.04 0.58
N GLN A 32 -2.81 -6.67 0.44
CA GLN A 32 -3.40 -6.84 -0.89
C GLN A 32 -3.95 -5.46 -1.28
N GLY A 33 -3.31 -4.76 -2.20
CA GLY A 33 -3.56 -3.37 -2.58
C GLY A 33 -4.69 -3.17 -3.58
N PHE A 34 -5.64 -4.12 -3.65
CA PHE A 34 -6.77 -4.09 -4.57
C PHE A 34 -7.92 -4.97 -4.08
N TYR A 35 -9.10 -4.72 -4.65
CA TYR A 35 -10.29 -5.58 -4.59
C TYR A 35 -10.84 -5.77 -6.01
N TRP A 36 -11.87 -6.60 -6.17
CA TRP A 36 -12.48 -6.85 -7.47
C TRP A 36 -13.06 -5.57 -8.09
N ASP A 37 -12.74 -5.29 -9.35
CA ASP A 37 -13.13 -4.08 -10.09
C ASP A 37 -12.65 -2.74 -9.51
N SER A 38 -11.56 -2.74 -8.75
CA SER A 38 -11.00 -1.52 -8.13
C SER A 38 -10.22 -0.58 -9.07
N TYR A 39 -10.34 -0.71 -10.39
CA TYR A 39 -9.49 -0.05 -11.39
C TYR A 39 -9.26 1.45 -11.15
N SER A 40 -10.31 2.21 -10.82
CA SER A 40 -10.20 3.65 -10.60
C SER A 40 -9.72 4.03 -9.20
N GLN A 41 -9.89 3.15 -8.22
CA GLN A 41 -9.46 3.34 -6.83
C GLN A 41 -8.03 2.88 -6.58
N THR A 42 -7.54 1.91 -7.36
CA THR A 42 -6.23 1.28 -7.20
C THR A 42 -5.41 1.27 -8.48
N SER A 43 -5.72 2.18 -9.41
CA SER A 43 -4.81 2.46 -10.54
C SER A 43 -3.40 2.75 -10.03
N TRP A 44 -2.39 2.49 -10.86
CA TRP A 44 -0.99 2.69 -10.48
C TRP A 44 -0.71 4.09 -9.94
N ALA A 45 -1.33 5.11 -10.53
CA ALA A 45 -1.21 6.49 -10.07
C ALA A 45 -1.85 6.72 -8.69
N LYS A 46 -3.00 6.09 -8.40
CA LYS A 46 -3.67 6.20 -7.10
C LYS A 46 -2.89 5.48 -6.01
N LEU A 47 -2.46 4.24 -6.26
CA LEU A 47 -1.62 3.50 -5.31
C LEU A 47 -0.27 4.20 -5.07
N GLN A 48 0.33 4.80 -6.09
CA GLN A 48 1.53 5.63 -5.93
C GLN A 48 1.28 6.82 -4.99
N ALA A 49 0.14 7.50 -5.14
CA ALA A 49 -0.22 8.64 -4.28
C ALA A 49 -0.44 8.23 -2.81
N GLU A 50 -0.85 6.99 -2.56
CA GLU A 50 -1.03 6.44 -1.21
C GLU A 50 0.27 5.88 -0.60
N ALA A 51 1.38 5.84 -1.34
CA ALA A 51 2.62 5.22 -0.89
C ALA A 51 3.18 5.84 0.41
N GLU A 52 3.00 7.14 0.63
CA GLU A 52 3.41 7.80 1.87
C GLU A 52 2.61 7.33 3.09
N GLU A 53 1.33 7.01 2.91
CA GLU A 53 0.48 6.53 4.01
C GLU A 53 0.60 5.01 4.23
N ILE A 54 0.80 4.24 3.16
CA ILE A 54 0.86 2.77 3.21
C ILE A 54 2.25 2.30 3.65
N ALA A 55 3.33 2.82 3.06
CA ALA A 55 4.67 2.28 3.25
C ALA A 55 5.17 2.21 4.72
N PRO A 56 4.83 3.17 5.61
CA PRO A 56 5.20 3.07 7.01
C PRO A 56 4.62 1.83 7.70
N TYR A 57 3.51 1.28 7.23
CA TYR A 57 2.79 0.17 7.87
C TYR A 57 2.98 -1.18 7.18
N PHE A 58 3.29 -1.17 5.89
CA PHE A 58 3.37 -2.38 5.08
C PHE A 58 4.75 -2.56 4.47
N GLN A 59 5.36 -3.73 4.68
CA GLN A 59 6.63 -4.09 4.07
C GLN A 59 6.43 -4.66 2.66
N LEU A 60 5.22 -5.15 2.36
CA LEU A 60 4.85 -5.67 1.04
C LEU A 60 3.49 -5.13 0.61
N VAL A 61 3.35 -4.81 -0.67
CA VAL A 61 2.05 -4.55 -1.33
C VAL A 61 1.92 -5.51 -2.50
N TRP A 62 0.93 -6.40 -2.44
CA TRP A 62 0.50 -7.23 -3.56
C TRP A 62 -0.49 -6.43 -4.42
N VAL A 63 -0.12 -6.25 -5.69
CA VAL A 63 -0.89 -5.49 -6.68
C VAL A 63 -1.47 -6.45 -7.72
N PRO A 64 -2.57 -6.08 -8.41
CA PRO A 64 -3.19 -6.95 -9.40
C PRO A 64 -2.24 -7.22 -10.57
N GLN A 65 -2.60 -8.22 -11.38
CA GLN A 65 -1.83 -8.61 -12.54
C GLN A 65 -1.70 -7.41 -13.51
N SER A 66 -0.48 -7.23 -14.04
CA SER A 66 -0.10 -6.03 -14.79
C SER A 66 0.07 -6.24 -16.30
N GLY A 67 -0.01 -7.48 -16.77
CA GLY A 67 0.10 -7.82 -18.20
C GLY A 67 -1.17 -7.48 -18.98
N TRP A 68 -1.02 -7.28 -20.28
CA TRP A 68 -2.13 -6.89 -21.14
C TRP A 68 -3.01 -8.11 -21.54
N CYS A 69 -4.32 -7.98 -21.36
CA CYS A 69 -5.32 -9.00 -21.70
C CYS A 69 -5.89 -8.87 -23.13
N ASN A 70 -5.21 -8.17 -24.03
CA ASN A 70 -5.67 -7.95 -25.42
C ASN A 70 -7.04 -7.26 -25.54
N THR A 71 -7.38 -6.40 -24.59
CA THR A 71 -8.64 -5.64 -24.59
C THR A 71 -8.42 -4.26 -23.98
N ASP A 72 -9.26 -3.30 -24.38
CA ASP A 72 -9.33 -1.97 -23.78
C ASP A 72 -10.50 -1.85 -22.78
N TYR A 73 -11.32 -2.91 -22.62
CA TYR A 73 -12.28 -3.01 -21.52
C TYR A 73 -11.58 -3.37 -20.21
N ASN A 74 -12.18 -3.00 -19.09
CA ASN A 74 -11.66 -3.29 -17.76
C ASN A 74 -11.64 -4.81 -17.49
N MET A 75 -10.46 -5.35 -17.16
CA MET A 75 -10.23 -6.74 -16.81
C MET A 75 -9.27 -6.81 -15.62
N MET A 76 -9.56 -7.69 -14.65
CA MET A 76 -8.73 -7.88 -13.45
C MET A 76 -7.34 -8.47 -13.73
N GLY A 77 -7.13 -9.06 -14.92
CA GLY A 77 -5.83 -9.60 -15.34
C GLY A 77 -5.68 -11.12 -15.24
N TYR A 78 -6.69 -11.83 -14.72
CA TYR A 78 -6.71 -13.31 -14.59
C TYR A 78 -6.97 -14.08 -15.89
N THR A 79 -6.90 -13.39 -17.04
CA THR A 79 -6.97 -13.99 -18.37
C THR A 79 -5.86 -13.37 -19.23
N PRO A 80 -4.58 -13.59 -18.87
CA PRO A 80 -3.48 -12.88 -19.50
C PRO A 80 -3.29 -13.34 -20.96
N VAL A 81 -3.08 -12.38 -21.87
CA VAL A 81 -2.68 -12.68 -23.26
C VAL A 81 -1.20 -12.38 -23.46
N TYR A 82 -0.71 -11.26 -22.94
CA TYR A 82 0.68 -10.81 -23.10
C TYR A 82 1.43 -10.81 -21.77
N TYR A 83 2.68 -11.30 -21.79
CA TYR A 83 3.56 -11.36 -20.62
C TYR A 83 4.54 -10.18 -20.57
N PHE A 84 4.98 -9.66 -21.71
CA PHE A 84 5.98 -8.58 -21.77
C PHE A 84 5.37 -7.20 -22.05
N ASN A 85 4.08 -7.14 -22.40
CA ASN A 85 3.33 -5.89 -22.49
C ASN A 85 2.58 -5.62 -21.17
N GLN A 86 3.01 -4.62 -20.41
CA GLN A 86 2.48 -4.30 -19.07
C GLN A 86 1.44 -3.16 -19.08
N LYS A 87 0.61 -3.09 -20.14
CA LYS A 87 -0.55 -2.18 -20.27
C LYS A 87 -1.81 -2.88 -19.74
N SER A 88 -2.03 -2.83 -18.42
CA SER A 88 -3.23 -3.39 -17.78
C SER A 88 -4.37 -2.36 -17.65
N SER A 89 -5.54 -2.81 -17.18
CA SER A 89 -6.66 -1.94 -16.83
C SER A 89 -6.38 -1.03 -15.63
N PHE A 90 -5.29 -1.25 -14.88
CA PHE A 90 -4.86 -0.40 -13.76
C PHE A 90 -3.89 0.71 -14.20
N GLY A 91 -3.43 0.68 -15.45
CA GLY A 91 -2.60 1.73 -16.05
C GLY A 91 -1.46 1.22 -16.91
N THR A 92 -0.66 2.17 -17.38
CA THR A 92 0.50 1.94 -18.24
C THR A 92 1.70 1.37 -17.49
N GLU A 93 2.63 0.75 -18.21
CA GLU A 93 3.90 0.28 -17.65
C GLU A 93 4.71 1.40 -16.98
N ALA A 94 4.70 2.61 -17.56
CA ALA A 94 5.41 3.75 -16.98
C ALA A 94 4.86 4.12 -15.59
N GLN A 95 3.53 4.15 -15.44
CA GLN A 95 2.88 4.38 -14.16
C GLN A 95 3.15 3.24 -13.17
N LEU A 96 3.14 1.99 -13.63
CA LEU A 96 3.47 0.83 -12.80
C LEU A 96 4.89 0.94 -12.22
N ARG A 97 5.89 1.22 -13.07
CA ARG A 97 7.29 1.40 -12.65
C ARG A 97 7.44 2.57 -11.67
N SER A 98 6.73 3.66 -11.90
CA SER A 98 6.72 4.83 -11.01
C SER A 98 6.13 4.49 -9.64
N MET A 99 5.02 3.74 -9.59
CA MET A 99 4.41 3.26 -8.35
C MET A 99 5.35 2.33 -7.58
N ILE A 100 5.97 1.35 -8.25
CA ILE A 100 6.95 0.44 -7.63
C ILE A 100 8.15 1.22 -7.07
N ALA A 101 8.65 2.20 -7.82
CA ALA A 101 9.76 3.04 -7.36
C ALA A 101 9.39 3.85 -6.11
N ALA A 102 8.17 4.40 -6.04
CA ALA A 102 7.70 5.18 -4.90
C ALA A 102 7.61 4.37 -3.60
N PHE A 103 7.10 3.13 -3.67
CA PHE A 103 7.09 2.20 -2.54
C PHE A 103 8.50 1.75 -2.15
N ARG A 104 9.34 1.40 -3.13
CA ARG A 104 10.71 0.94 -2.88
C ARG A 104 11.56 2.01 -2.19
N GLN A 105 11.43 3.28 -2.59
CA GLN A 105 12.12 4.40 -1.94
C GLN A 105 11.75 4.55 -0.46
N ARG A 106 10.58 4.02 -0.05
CA ARG A 106 10.08 4.03 1.34
C ARG A 106 10.28 2.68 2.06
N GLY A 107 11.01 1.75 1.45
CA GLY A 107 11.33 0.46 2.06
C GLY A 107 10.24 -0.62 1.93
N THR A 108 9.25 -0.41 1.07
CA THR A 108 8.18 -1.37 0.79
C THR A 108 8.41 -2.07 -0.54
N GLY A 109 8.37 -3.40 -0.54
CA GLY A 109 8.42 -4.21 -1.77
C GLY A 109 7.05 -4.33 -2.42
N VAL A 110 7.02 -4.41 -3.75
CA VAL A 110 5.78 -4.70 -4.50
C VAL A 110 5.81 -6.15 -5.00
N ILE A 111 4.72 -6.88 -4.79
CA ILE A 111 4.53 -8.28 -5.21
C ILE A 111 3.64 -8.30 -6.45
N ALA A 112 4.11 -8.96 -7.52
CA ALA A 112 3.33 -9.15 -8.74
C ALA A 112 2.34 -10.30 -8.57
N ASP A 113 1.11 -10.13 -9.06
CA ASP A 113 0.20 -11.24 -9.29
C ASP A 113 0.55 -11.95 -10.61
N VAL A 114 0.90 -13.22 -10.51
CA VAL A 114 1.44 -14.03 -11.60
C VAL A 114 0.46 -15.14 -11.94
N VAL A 115 -0.13 -15.02 -13.12
CA VAL A 115 -1.07 -16.00 -13.69
C VAL A 115 -0.34 -16.81 -14.76
N ILE A 116 0.01 -18.05 -14.40
CA ILE A 116 0.78 -18.97 -15.26
C ILE A 116 0.19 -20.38 -15.31
N ASN A 117 -0.93 -20.65 -14.63
CA ASN A 117 -1.67 -21.91 -14.82
C ASN A 117 -2.20 -22.03 -16.26
N HIS A 118 -2.86 -20.96 -16.69
CA HIS A 118 -3.48 -20.84 -17.99
C HIS A 118 -3.07 -19.55 -18.69
N ARG A 119 -3.36 -19.46 -19.98
CA ARG A 119 -3.16 -18.27 -20.79
C ARG A 119 -4.26 -18.12 -21.83
N SER A 120 -4.75 -16.89 -22.01
CA SER A 120 -5.68 -16.57 -23.09
C SER A 120 -4.97 -16.50 -24.44
N ASN A 121 -5.70 -16.85 -25.49
CA ASN A 121 -5.24 -16.78 -26.87
C ASN A 121 -5.48 -15.39 -27.49
N ILE A 122 -4.92 -15.15 -28.68
CA ILE A 122 -5.19 -13.92 -29.47
C ILE A 122 -6.60 -13.99 -30.07
N GLY A 123 -7.08 -15.19 -30.41
CA GLY A 123 -8.40 -15.41 -31.01
C GLY A 123 -8.42 -15.14 -32.51
N GLN A 124 -7.26 -15.13 -33.19
CA GLN A 124 -7.17 -14.77 -34.60
C GLN A 124 -8.00 -15.74 -35.44
N ASN A 125 -8.95 -15.22 -36.22
CA ASN A 125 -9.88 -16.01 -37.04
C ASN A 125 -10.68 -17.07 -36.24
N GLY A 126 -10.97 -16.80 -34.96
CA GLY A 126 -11.69 -17.74 -34.08
C GLY A 126 -10.83 -18.89 -33.57
N SER A 127 -9.49 -18.78 -33.66
CA SER A 127 -8.56 -19.72 -33.06
C SER A 127 -8.70 -19.78 -31.54
N TRP A 128 -8.50 -20.97 -30.98
CA TRP A 128 -8.50 -21.21 -29.54
C TRP A 128 -7.09 -21.40 -28.96
N VAL A 129 -6.07 -21.49 -29.82
CA VAL A 129 -4.76 -22.06 -29.47
C VAL A 129 -3.56 -21.22 -29.96
N ASP A 130 -3.82 -19.98 -30.36
CA ASP A 130 -2.82 -19.03 -30.86
C ASP A 130 -2.38 -18.06 -29.77
N TYR A 131 -1.07 -17.95 -29.57
CA TYR A 131 -0.48 -17.03 -28.60
C TYR A 131 0.38 -15.97 -29.29
N PRO A 132 0.48 -14.76 -28.71
CA PRO A 132 1.30 -13.70 -29.28
C PRO A 132 2.78 -14.08 -29.25
N ALA A 133 3.49 -13.70 -30.31
CA ALA A 133 4.95 -13.67 -30.31
C ALA A 133 5.41 -12.36 -29.66
N GLU A 134 6.17 -12.45 -28.57
CA GLU A 134 6.66 -11.30 -27.82
C GLU A 134 8.19 -11.30 -27.81
N THR A 135 8.80 -10.15 -28.11
CA THR A 135 10.26 -10.03 -28.12
C THR A 135 10.75 -9.34 -26.86
N TYR A 136 11.61 -10.01 -26.10
CA TYR A 136 12.24 -9.48 -24.89
C TYR A 136 13.74 -9.82 -24.92
N ASN A 137 14.58 -8.81 -24.65
CA ASN A 137 16.05 -8.91 -24.70
C ASN A 137 16.58 -9.56 -25.99
N GLY A 138 16.04 -9.13 -27.14
CA GLY A 138 16.49 -9.60 -28.46
C GLY A 138 16.09 -11.03 -28.80
N ARG A 139 15.29 -11.69 -27.96
CA ARG A 139 14.75 -13.03 -28.20
C ARG A 139 13.23 -13.00 -28.28
N THR A 140 12.68 -13.69 -29.28
CA THR A 140 11.23 -13.88 -29.43
C THR A 140 10.79 -15.12 -28.65
N TYR A 141 9.76 -14.94 -27.82
CA TYR A 141 9.09 -15.96 -27.05
C TYR A 141 7.67 -16.11 -27.59
N GLN A 142 7.23 -17.34 -27.86
CA GLN A 142 5.89 -17.62 -28.32
C GLN A 142 5.51 -19.04 -27.88
N MET A 143 4.46 -19.14 -27.08
CA MET A 143 3.80 -20.43 -26.81
C MET A 143 3.02 -20.86 -28.06
N LYS A 144 2.84 -22.16 -28.25
CA LYS A 144 2.16 -22.76 -29.41
C LYS A 144 1.00 -23.63 -28.94
N SER A 145 0.20 -24.12 -29.88
CA SER A 145 -0.85 -25.10 -29.58
C SER A 145 -0.30 -26.36 -28.87
N THR A 146 0.93 -26.77 -29.18
CA THR A 146 1.63 -27.90 -28.55
C THR A 146 2.10 -27.62 -27.11
N ASP A 147 1.92 -26.40 -26.62
CA ASP A 147 2.18 -25.98 -25.24
C ASP A 147 0.90 -25.98 -24.38
N ILE A 148 -0.24 -26.38 -24.94
CA ILE A 148 -1.52 -26.52 -24.24
C ILE A 148 -1.69 -27.98 -23.81
N CYS A 149 -2.12 -28.20 -22.57
CA CYS A 149 -2.42 -29.52 -22.03
C CYS A 149 -3.38 -30.31 -22.95
N ARG A 150 -3.11 -31.60 -23.13
CA ARG A 150 -3.89 -32.48 -24.02
C ARG A 150 -5.35 -32.59 -23.60
N ASN A 151 -5.59 -32.61 -22.29
CA ASN A 151 -6.91 -32.75 -21.66
C ASN A 151 -7.53 -31.40 -21.26
N ASP A 152 -6.95 -30.28 -21.71
CA ASP A 152 -7.45 -28.92 -21.46
C ASP A 152 -8.95 -28.80 -21.79
N ASP A 153 -9.68 -28.15 -20.88
CA ASP A 153 -11.12 -27.91 -20.95
C ASP A 153 -11.90 -29.23 -21.04
N GLY A 154 -11.50 -30.21 -20.23
CA GLY A 154 -12.03 -31.58 -20.26
C GLY A 154 -11.84 -32.29 -21.62
N GLY A 155 -10.86 -31.86 -22.43
CA GLY A 155 -10.59 -32.35 -23.78
C GLY A 155 -11.35 -31.61 -24.89
N ALA A 156 -12.13 -30.57 -24.58
CA ALA A 156 -12.83 -29.77 -25.58
C ALA A 156 -11.85 -29.09 -26.55
N THR A 157 -10.72 -28.59 -26.05
CA THR A 157 -9.67 -27.98 -26.87
C THR A 157 -9.07 -28.97 -27.84
N LEU A 158 -8.85 -30.22 -27.41
CA LEU A 158 -8.37 -31.28 -28.29
C LEU A 158 -9.40 -31.61 -29.38
N GLY A 159 -10.68 -31.64 -29.04
CA GLY A 159 -11.78 -31.80 -29.99
C GLY A 159 -11.77 -30.70 -31.06
N TRP A 160 -11.65 -29.44 -30.65
CA TRP A 160 -11.51 -28.30 -31.55
C TRP A 160 -10.25 -28.39 -32.41
N ALA A 161 -9.10 -28.72 -31.81
CA ALA A 161 -7.82 -28.79 -32.51
C ALA A 161 -7.82 -29.87 -33.59
N ASN A 162 -8.35 -31.06 -33.29
CA ASN A 162 -8.51 -32.15 -34.27
C ASN A 162 -9.41 -31.74 -35.44
N GLY A 163 -10.52 -31.06 -35.18
CA GLY A 163 -11.42 -30.56 -36.21
C GLY A 163 -10.80 -29.51 -37.13
N ASN A 164 -9.72 -28.85 -36.68
CA ASN A 164 -9.01 -27.81 -37.41
C ASN A 164 -7.61 -28.25 -37.88
N GLY A 165 -7.25 -29.53 -37.72
CA GLY A 165 -5.94 -30.06 -38.15
C GLY A 165 -4.74 -29.55 -37.34
N VAL A 166 -4.96 -29.14 -36.09
CA VAL A 166 -3.93 -28.62 -35.18
C VAL A 166 -3.60 -29.68 -34.12
N SER A 167 -2.32 -29.78 -33.73
CA SER A 167 -1.88 -30.66 -32.64
C SER A 167 -1.71 -29.90 -31.33
N LEU A 168 -2.10 -30.53 -30.21
CA LEU A 168 -1.82 -30.07 -28.85
C LEU A 168 -0.62 -30.79 -28.24
N SER A 169 -0.32 -30.53 -26.95
CA SER A 169 0.66 -31.31 -26.21
C SER A 169 0.25 -32.79 -26.17
N GLN A 170 1.24 -33.65 -25.94
CA GLN A 170 1.01 -35.06 -25.62
C GLN A 170 0.77 -35.27 -24.11
N ASN A 171 1.08 -34.27 -23.29
CA ASN A 171 0.94 -34.34 -21.85
C ASN A 171 -0.44 -33.87 -21.41
N ASP A 172 -1.03 -34.62 -20.49
CA ASP A 172 -2.13 -34.09 -19.69
C ASP A 172 -1.60 -33.10 -18.65
N ASP A 173 -2.53 -32.30 -18.15
CA ASP A 173 -2.36 -31.44 -17.00
C ASP A 173 -1.74 -32.19 -15.81
N THR A 174 -0.95 -31.46 -15.03
CA THR A 174 -0.33 -31.98 -13.80
C THR A 174 -1.09 -31.59 -12.53
N GLY A 175 -2.15 -30.80 -12.65
CA GLY A 175 -3.05 -30.38 -11.59
C GLY A 175 -4.52 -30.34 -12.04
N ASP A 176 -5.28 -29.43 -11.42
CA ASP A 176 -6.70 -29.21 -11.72
C ASP A 176 -6.89 -28.39 -13.01
N ASP A 177 -7.82 -28.83 -13.86
CA ASP A 177 -8.21 -28.13 -15.10
C ASP A 177 -8.97 -26.81 -14.84
N TRP A 178 -8.79 -25.81 -15.69
CA TRP A 178 -9.57 -24.57 -15.68
C TRP A 178 -10.06 -24.13 -17.07
N SER A 179 -11.36 -24.33 -17.32
CA SER A 179 -12.00 -24.04 -18.60
C SER A 179 -12.07 -22.56 -19.04
N GLY A 180 -11.66 -21.61 -18.18
CA GLY A 180 -11.72 -20.19 -18.51
C GLY A 180 -10.72 -19.73 -19.57
N CYS A 181 -9.60 -20.44 -19.73
CA CYS A 181 -8.55 -20.20 -20.73
C CYS A 181 -7.94 -21.55 -21.16
N ARG A 182 -6.75 -21.52 -21.78
CA ARG A 182 -6.01 -22.74 -22.14
C ARG A 182 -4.93 -23.01 -21.10
N ASP A 183 -5.01 -24.18 -20.47
CA ASP A 183 -4.08 -24.65 -19.46
C ASP A 183 -2.73 -25.01 -20.10
N LEU A 184 -1.66 -24.53 -19.46
CA LEU A 184 -0.31 -24.61 -19.99
C LEU A 184 0.35 -25.94 -19.59
N ASP A 185 0.93 -26.64 -20.58
CA ASP A 185 1.75 -27.81 -20.32
C ASP A 185 3.08 -27.39 -19.72
N HIS A 186 3.16 -27.33 -18.39
CA HIS A 186 4.38 -27.01 -17.67
C HIS A 186 5.53 -28.02 -17.88
N LYS A 187 5.27 -29.22 -18.45
CA LYS A 187 6.34 -30.14 -18.87
C LYS A 187 6.99 -29.70 -20.20
N SER A 188 6.35 -28.84 -20.98
CA SER A 188 6.94 -28.27 -22.19
C SER A 188 8.14 -27.41 -21.84
N ALA A 189 9.28 -27.68 -22.49
CA ALA A 189 10.48 -26.86 -22.37
C ALA A 189 10.23 -25.42 -22.84
N ASN A 190 9.35 -25.23 -23.83
CA ASN A 190 9.02 -23.89 -24.32
C ASN A 190 8.18 -23.11 -23.30
N VAL A 191 7.21 -23.76 -22.64
CA VAL A 191 6.44 -23.14 -21.54
C VAL A 191 7.37 -22.74 -20.41
N GLN A 192 8.23 -23.64 -19.94
CA GLN A 192 9.17 -23.34 -18.87
C GLN A 192 10.10 -22.18 -19.22
N GLU A 193 10.58 -22.12 -20.46
CA GLU A 193 11.44 -21.03 -20.93
C GLU A 193 10.71 -19.69 -21.00
N CYS A 194 9.49 -19.67 -21.55
CA CYS A 194 8.65 -18.47 -21.59
C CYS A 194 8.34 -17.96 -20.18
N VAL A 195 7.92 -18.84 -19.26
CA VAL A 195 7.62 -18.49 -17.86
C VAL A 195 8.88 -17.98 -17.15
N LYS A 196 10.02 -18.66 -17.29
CA LYS A 196 11.30 -18.21 -16.71
C LYS A 196 11.70 -16.81 -17.20
N ALA A 197 11.55 -16.54 -18.50
CA ALA A 197 11.83 -15.23 -19.07
C ALA A 197 10.87 -14.16 -18.54
N TYR A 198 9.58 -14.47 -18.46
CA TYR A 198 8.54 -13.58 -17.92
C TYR A 198 8.82 -13.21 -16.45
N LEU A 199 9.06 -14.19 -15.58
CA LEU A 199 9.35 -13.95 -14.17
C LEU A 199 10.64 -13.14 -13.98
N LYS A 200 11.67 -13.40 -14.80
CA LYS A 200 12.90 -12.62 -14.76
C LYS A 200 12.67 -11.17 -15.19
N PHE A 201 11.85 -10.94 -16.21
CA PHE A 201 11.45 -9.59 -16.65
C PHE A 201 10.72 -8.83 -15.54
N LEU A 202 9.75 -9.47 -14.86
CA LEU A 202 9.03 -8.84 -13.75
C LEU A 202 9.97 -8.39 -12.61
N LEU A 203 10.94 -9.21 -12.23
CA LEU A 203 11.87 -8.86 -11.14
C LEU A 203 12.97 -7.89 -11.57
N LYS A 204 13.60 -8.12 -12.72
CA LYS A 204 14.81 -7.38 -13.13
C LYS A 204 14.51 -6.09 -13.86
N ASP A 205 13.48 -6.09 -14.69
CA ASP A 205 13.15 -4.94 -15.51
C ASP A 205 12.08 -4.13 -14.80
N ILE A 206 10.91 -4.70 -14.50
CA ILE A 206 9.79 -3.96 -13.90
C ILE A 206 10.10 -3.52 -12.47
N GLY A 207 10.79 -4.35 -11.70
CA GLY A 207 11.29 -4.02 -10.36
C GLY A 207 10.43 -4.58 -9.22
N TYR A 208 9.57 -5.55 -9.50
CA TYR A 208 8.89 -6.31 -8.46
C TYR A 208 9.89 -7.01 -7.55
N THR A 209 9.50 -7.21 -6.29
CA THR A 209 10.34 -7.87 -5.27
C THR A 209 10.00 -9.36 -5.12
N GLY A 210 8.83 -9.79 -5.60
CA GLY A 210 8.37 -11.15 -5.48
C GLY A 210 7.06 -11.41 -6.21
N PHE A 211 6.50 -12.59 -5.99
CA PHE A 211 5.33 -13.11 -6.69
C PHE A 211 4.23 -13.62 -5.75
N ARG A 212 2.99 -13.36 -6.13
CA ARG A 212 1.81 -14.15 -5.76
C ARG A 212 1.49 -15.00 -6.99
N TYR A 213 1.53 -16.32 -6.87
CA TYR A 213 1.16 -17.22 -7.95
C TYR A 213 -0.33 -17.57 -7.83
N ASP A 214 -1.08 -17.20 -8.86
CA ASP A 214 -2.49 -17.52 -9.04
C ASP A 214 -2.69 -19.01 -9.35
N MET A 215 -3.78 -19.60 -8.86
CA MET A 215 -4.24 -20.94 -9.24
C MET A 215 -3.09 -21.98 -9.29
N VAL A 216 -2.27 -22.07 -8.22
CA VAL A 216 -1.13 -23.02 -8.19
C VAL A 216 -1.55 -24.47 -7.98
N LYS A 217 -2.86 -24.73 -7.95
CA LYS A 217 -3.45 -26.06 -7.92
C LYS A 217 -3.52 -26.69 -9.31
N GLY A 218 -3.48 -25.87 -10.37
CA GLY A 218 -3.55 -26.33 -11.75
C GLY A 218 -2.24 -26.88 -12.29
N PHE A 219 -1.15 -26.90 -11.50
CA PHE A 219 0.06 -27.59 -11.92
C PHE A 219 0.90 -28.02 -10.71
N TYR A 220 1.78 -29.00 -10.92
CA TYR A 220 2.53 -29.58 -9.81
C TYR A 220 3.59 -28.61 -9.23
N ALA A 221 3.67 -28.52 -7.90
CA ALA A 221 4.42 -27.47 -7.19
C ALA A 221 5.93 -27.40 -7.48
N TYR A 222 6.55 -28.48 -7.97
CA TYR A 222 7.98 -28.46 -8.31
C TYR A 222 8.32 -27.52 -9.47
N PHE A 223 7.36 -27.17 -10.33
CA PHE A 223 7.56 -26.15 -11.36
C PHE A 223 7.78 -24.77 -10.72
N ILE A 224 7.04 -24.43 -9.65
CA ILE A 224 7.32 -23.23 -8.85
C ILE A 224 8.74 -23.27 -8.28
N ALA A 225 9.21 -24.44 -7.81
CA ALA A 225 10.58 -24.58 -7.32
C ALA A 225 11.62 -24.24 -8.40
N ASP A 226 11.45 -24.78 -9.61
CA ASP A 226 12.33 -24.51 -10.76
C ASP A 226 12.29 -23.02 -11.16
N TYR A 227 11.09 -22.45 -11.26
CA TYR A 227 10.88 -21.04 -11.61
C TYR A 227 11.48 -20.10 -10.56
N ASN A 228 11.26 -20.35 -9.28
CA ASN A 228 11.83 -19.58 -8.19
C ASN A 228 13.35 -19.74 -8.11
N THR A 229 13.89 -20.93 -8.36
CA THR A 229 15.34 -21.19 -8.42
C THR A 229 16.00 -20.36 -9.51
N TYR A 230 15.35 -20.25 -10.67
CA TYR A 230 15.82 -19.44 -11.79
C TYR A 230 15.69 -17.92 -11.53
N ALA A 231 14.50 -17.45 -11.16
CA ALA A 231 14.18 -16.03 -11.05
C ALA A 231 14.71 -15.38 -9.76
N LYS A 232 14.83 -16.17 -8.68
CA LYS A 232 15.27 -15.77 -7.33
C LYS A 232 14.46 -14.62 -6.73
N PRO A 233 13.11 -14.73 -6.63
CA PRO A 233 12.32 -13.73 -5.92
C PRO A 233 12.70 -13.68 -4.44
N ALA A 234 12.56 -12.50 -3.81
CA ALA A 234 12.71 -12.39 -2.37
C ALA A 234 11.50 -12.99 -1.62
N PHE A 235 10.33 -12.94 -2.25
CA PHE A 235 9.06 -13.41 -1.72
C PHE A 235 8.28 -14.16 -2.82
N SER A 236 7.74 -15.33 -2.50
CA SER A 236 6.88 -16.16 -3.34
C SER A 236 5.77 -16.73 -2.47
N VAL A 237 4.52 -16.46 -2.82
CA VAL A 237 3.34 -17.04 -2.17
C VAL A 237 2.42 -17.67 -3.21
N GLY A 238 2.00 -18.91 -2.99
CA GLY A 238 1.02 -19.59 -3.84
C GLY A 238 -0.39 -19.50 -3.29
N GLU A 239 -1.35 -19.28 -4.17
CA GLU A 239 -2.77 -19.53 -3.91
C GLU A 239 -3.11 -21.01 -4.14
N TYR A 240 -2.76 -21.85 -3.17
CA TYR A 240 -3.20 -23.24 -3.18
C TYR A 240 -4.50 -23.36 -2.39
N TRP A 241 -5.64 -23.17 -3.06
CA TRP A 241 -6.94 -23.11 -2.39
C TRP A 241 -7.49 -24.51 -2.09
N ASP A 242 -7.12 -25.06 -0.93
CA ASP A 242 -7.57 -26.38 -0.47
C ASP A 242 -7.47 -26.50 1.08
N SER A 243 -7.71 -27.70 1.61
CA SER A 243 -7.49 -28.10 2.99
C SER A 243 -6.06 -27.87 3.49
N SER A 244 -5.91 -27.66 4.80
CA SER A 244 -4.60 -27.42 5.45
C SER A 244 -3.57 -28.50 5.13
N SER A 245 -3.96 -29.77 5.06
CA SER A 245 -3.07 -30.88 4.73
C SER A 245 -2.51 -30.78 3.31
N LYS A 246 -3.35 -30.39 2.34
CA LYS A 246 -2.97 -30.24 0.94
C LYS A 246 -2.11 -29.01 0.70
N ILE A 247 -2.38 -27.90 1.38
CA ILE A 247 -1.51 -26.74 1.34
C ILE A 247 -0.11 -27.10 1.88
N LYS A 248 -0.02 -27.83 2.99
CA LYS A 248 1.27 -28.31 3.55
C LYS A 248 2.02 -29.21 2.56
N GLU A 249 1.32 -30.12 1.90
CA GLU A 249 1.87 -30.97 0.83
C GLU A 249 2.44 -30.11 -0.30
N TRP A 250 1.68 -29.13 -0.79
CA TRP A 250 2.12 -28.21 -1.83
C TRP A 250 3.36 -27.39 -1.42
N VAL A 251 3.37 -26.82 -0.20
CA VAL A 251 4.53 -26.07 0.33
C VAL A 251 5.77 -26.97 0.33
N ASN A 252 5.67 -28.20 0.82
CA ASN A 252 6.79 -29.14 0.80
C ASN A 252 7.29 -29.44 -0.61
N ASN A 253 6.38 -29.60 -1.57
CA ASN A 253 6.70 -29.90 -2.96
C ASN A 253 7.27 -28.67 -3.70
N SER A 254 7.04 -27.44 -3.20
CA SER A 254 7.64 -26.20 -3.73
C SER A 254 9.15 -26.08 -3.48
N LYS A 255 9.78 -27.03 -2.79
CA LYS A 255 11.25 -27.17 -2.76
C LYS A 255 11.80 -27.85 -4.02
N GLY A 256 10.97 -28.64 -4.71
CA GLY A 256 11.35 -29.46 -5.86
C GLY A 256 12.51 -30.42 -5.55
N TYR A 257 13.30 -30.73 -6.59
CA TYR A 257 14.55 -31.49 -6.47
C TYR A 257 15.79 -30.58 -6.38
N VAL A 258 15.58 -29.26 -6.30
CA VAL A 258 16.60 -28.24 -6.57
C VAL A 258 16.91 -27.35 -5.36
N ALA A 259 16.11 -27.41 -4.29
CA ALA A 259 16.30 -26.59 -3.08
C ALA A 259 16.23 -27.43 -1.79
N ASP A 260 16.99 -27.00 -0.78
CA ASP A 260 17.04 -27.64 0.54
C ASP A 260 15.82 -27.31 1.43
N GLN A 261 15.05 -26.28 1.07
CA GLN A 261 13.88 -25.78 1.79
C GLN A 261 12.78 -25.36 0.79
N PRO A 262 11.50 -25.33 1.20
CA PRO A 262 10.42 -24.76 0.39
C PRO A 262 10.79 -23.39 -0.18
N THR A 263 10.57 -23.19 -1.48
CA THR A 263 10.87 -21.91 -2.14
C THR A 263 9.65 -20.98 -2.22
N SER A 264 8.50 -21.40 -1.68
CA SER A 264 7.29 -20.60 -1.63
C SER A 264 6.55 -20.78 -0.32
N ALA A 265 6.01 -19.68 0.19
CA ALA A 265 4.91 -19.69 1.14
C ALA A 265 3.58 -20.00 0.44
N ALA A 266 2.51 -20.18 1.21
CA ALA A 266 1.16 -20.32 0.70
C ALA A 266 0.17 -19.50 1.52
N PHE A 267 -0.93 -19.08 0.90
CA PHE A 267 -2.06 -18.49 1.63
C PHE A 267 -2.71 -19.53 2.55
N ASP A 268 -2.92 -19.15 3.81
CA ASP A 268 -3.49 -20.03 4.83
C ASP A 268 -5.04 -19.98 4.78
N PHE A 269 -5.63 -20.65 3.79
CA PHE A 269 -7.09 -20.70 3.62
C PHE A 269 -7.79 -21.29 4.85
N GLN A 270 -7.15 -22.23 5.55
CA GLN A 270 -7.71 -22.78 6.78
C GLN A 270 -7.81 -21.72 7.89
N PHE A 271 -6.82 -20.84 8.05
CA PHE A 271 -6.91 -19.72 8.98
C PHE A 271 -8.13 -18.86 8.67
N ARG A 272 -8.31 -18.55 7.38
CA ARG A 272 -9.42 -17.75 6.89
C ARG A 272 -10.77 -18.42 7.16
N TYR A 273 -10.92 -19.72 6.90
CA TYR A 273 -12.17 -20.45 7.19
C TYR A 273 -12.52 -20.45 8.68
N ARG A 274 -11.53 -20.69 9.55
CA ARG A 274 -11.73 -20.61 11.01
C ARG A 274 -12.17 -19.23 11.46
N MET A 275 -11.59 -18.18 10.87
CA MET A 275 -11.99 -16.81 11.17
C MET A 275 -13.41 -16.51 10.69
N ARG A 276 -13.74 -16.88 9.45
CA ARG A 276 -15.08 -16.73 8.87
C ARG A 276 -16.13 -17.46 9.70
N ASP A 277 -15.86 -18.69 10.12
CA ASP A 277 -16.78 -19.46 10.98
C ASP A 277 -16.89 -18.88 12.39
N ALA A 278 -15.79 -18.41 12.99
CA ALA A 278 -15.80 -17.76 14.29
C ALA A 278 -16.72 -16.53 14.30
N VAL A 279 -16.54 -15.67 13.31
CA VAL A 279 -17.30 -14.43 13.15
C VAL A 279 -18.76 -14.72 12.80
N ASN A 280 -19.00 -15.48 11.73
CA ASN A 280 -20.35 -15.65 11.19
C ASN A 280 -21.25 -16.47 12.11
N ASN A 281 -20.69 -17.43 12.86
CA ASN A 281 -21.44 -18.22 13.85
C ASN A 281 -21.44 -17.57 15.25
N ARG A 282 -20.72 -16.45 15.44
CA ARG A 282 -20.47 -15.82 16.75
C ARG A 282 -19.95 -16.80 17.79
N ASP A 283 -19.12 -17.76 17.36
CA ASP A 283 -18.53 -18.80 18.20
C ASP A 283 -17.01 -18.78 18.09
N TRP A 284 -16.37 -18.07 19.00
CA TRP A 284 -14.93 -17.85 18.96
C TRP A 284 -14.10 -19.09 19.31
N ARG A 285 -14.74 -20.20 19.70
CA ARG A 285 -14.05 -21.49 19.85
C ARG A 285 -13.49 -21.97 18.51
N TRP A 286 -14.06 -21.55 17.37
CA TRP A 286 -13.61 -21.90 16.01
C TRP A 286 -12.10 -21.71 15.80
N LEU A 287 -11.49 -20.75 16.51
CA LEU A 287 -10.05 -20.46 16.47
C LEU A 287 -9.17 -21.50 17.20
N GLY A 288 -9.76 -22.38 18.02
CA GLY A 288 -9.07 -23.41 18.80
C GLY A 288 -9.36 -24.86 18.39
N TYR A 289 -10.09 -25.12 17.29
CA TYR A 289 -10.46 -26.48 16.87
C TYR A 289 -9.35 -27.26 16.14
N ASP A 290 -9.55 -28.58 16.02
CA ASP A 290 -8.53 -29.59 15.68
C ASP A 290 -7.92 -29.52 14.28
N GLU A 291 -8.69 -29.17 13.23
CA GLU A 291 -8.07 -28.91 11.91
C GLU A 291 -7.37 -27.56 11.96
N LYS A 292 -6.07 -27.63 12.25
CA LYS A 292 -5.20 -26.50 12.52
C LYS A 292 -4.79 -25.80 11.21
N PRO A 293 -4.83 -24.45 11.19
CA PRO A 293 -4.25 -23.69 10.09
C PRO A 293 -2.73 -23.85 10.04
N LEU A 294 -2.10 -23.47 8.91
CA LEU A 294 -0.64 -23.55 8.75
C LEU A 294 0.09 -22.75 9.83
N VAL A 295 -0.45 -21.57 10.17
CA VAL A 295 0.12 -20.67 11.18
C VAL A 295 0.20 -21.28 12.59
N ALA A 296 -0.61 -22.31 12.88
CA ALA A 296 -0.59 -23.00 14.17
C ALA A 296 0.43 -24.14 14.24
N ASP A 297 1.11 -24.45 13.14
CA ASP A 297 2.14 -25.49 13.04
C ASP A 297 3.53 -24.88 13.20
N SER A 298 4.38 -25.50 14.03
CA SER A 298 5.71 -24.97 14.34
C SER A 298 6.63 -24.85 13.12
N TYR A 299 6.47 -25.72 12.12
CA TYR A 299 7.27 -25.66 10.88
C TYR A 299 6.60 -24.75 9.84
N TYR A 300 5.30 -24.94 9.58
CA TYR A 300 4.63 -24.23 8.47
C TYR A 300 4.27 -22.77 8.76
N LYS A 301 4.29 -22.30 10.01
CA LYS A 301 4.09 -20.87 10.32
C LYS A 301 5.08 -19.94 9.59
N LEU A 302 6.30 -20.43 9.30
CA LEU A 302 7.28 -19.72 8.47
C LEU A 302 6.72 -19.40 7.07
N TYR A 303 5.96 -20.33 6.51
CA TYR A 303 5.42 -20.34 5.16
C TYR A 303 3.93 -19.99 5.08
N ALA A 304 3.33 -19.55 6.19
CA ALA A 304 1.91 -19.20 6.25
C ALA A 304 1.72 -17.70 5.96
N VAL A 305 1.01 -17.39 4.88
CA VAL A 305 0.47 -16.04 4.64
C VAL A 305 -1.00 -16.03 5.08
N THR A 306 -1.25 -15.53 6.28
CA THR A 306 -2.61 -15.46 6.85
C THR A 306 -3.36 -14.26 6.28
N PHE A 307 -4.65 -14.40 6.01
CA PHE A 307 -5.51 -13.34 5.52
C PHE A 307 -6.93 -13.51 6.09
N VAL A 308 -7.72 -12.43 6.12
CA VAL A 308 -9.13 -12.48 6.54
C VAL A 308 -10.05 -12.59 5.33
N GLU A 309 -9.83 -11.76 4.31
CA GLU A 309 -10.53 -11.74 3.03
C GLU A 309 -9.56 -11.38 1.90
N ASN A 310 -9.97 -11.63 0.67
CA ASN A 310 -9.28 -11.28 -0.56
C ASN A 310 -10.32 -10.88 -1.63
N HIS A 311 -9.89 -10.67 -2.88
CA HIS A 311 -10.77 -10.23 -3.96
C HIS A 311 -11.77 -11.31 -4.43
N ASP A 312 -11.57 -12.58 -4.08
CA ASP A 312 -12.47 -13.68 -4.43
C ASP A 312 -13.45 -14.03 -3.32
N THR A 313 -13.09 -13.75 -2.07
CA THR A 313 -13.91 -14.11 -0.89
C THR A 313 -14.76 -12.94 -0.39
N GLU A 314 -14.54 -11.73 -0.91
CA GLU A 314 -15.18 -10.51 -0.45
C GLU A 314 -16.69 -10.45 -0.72
N LYS A 315 -17.33 -9.49 -0.05
CA LYS A 315 -18.61 -8.95 -0.47
C LYS A 315 -18.37 -7.88 -1.53
N ARG A 316 -18.83 -8.13 -2.75
CA ARG A 316 -18.64 -7.20 -3.87
C ARG A 316 -19.58 -5.99 -3.76
N MET A 317 -19.18 -4.88 -4.36
CA MET A 317 -19.95 -3.62 -4.32
C MET A 317 -21.32 -3.71 -4.99
N ASN A 318 -21.47 -4.60 -5.98
CA ASN A 318 -22.75 -4.88 -6.64
C ASN A 318 -23.71 -5.73 -5.77
N GLY A 319 -23.29 -6.12 -4.56
CA GLY A 319 -24.08 -6.90 -3.63
C GLY A 319 -23.84 -8.40 -3.70
N ASP A 320 -23.02 -8.89 -4.64
CA ASP A 320 -22.69 -10.31 -4.74
C ASP A 320 -21.88 -10.73 -3.52
N GLU A 321 -22.41 -11.68 -2.76
CA GLU A 321 -21.72 -12.31 -1.64
C GLU A 321 -21.05 -13.59 -2.12
N GLN A 322 -19.71 -13.64 -2.07
CA GLN A 322 -18.96 -14.86 -2.32
C GLN A 322 -18.95 -15.72 -1.04
N ASP A 323 -18.02 -15.48 -0.13
CA ASP A 323 -18.00 -16.14 1.19
C ASP A 323 -17.60 -15.18 2.33
N PRO A 324 -18.02 -13.90 2.36
CA PRO A 324 -17.41 -12.90 3.24
C PRO A 324 -17.61 -13.20 4.74
N ILE A 325 -16.77 -12.56 5.57
CA ILE A 325 -17.11 -12.32 6.97
C ILE A 325 -18.25 -11.29 7.03
N ARG A 326 -19.24 -11.51 7.89
CA ARG A 326 -20.46 -10.69 7.93
C ARG A 326 -20.39 -9.55 8.95
N THR A 327 -19.55 -9.68 9.98
CA THR A 327 -19.36 -8.70 11.06
C THR A 327 -17.90 -8.69 11.54
N ASP A 328 -17.60 -7.89 12.57
CA ASP A 328 -16.37 -8.02 13.38
C ASP A 328 -15.03 -8.01 12.63
N THR A 329 -14.96 -7.27 11.51
CA THR A 329 -13.74 -7.05 10.71
C THR A 329 -12.52 -6.62 11.54
N LEU A 330 -12.74 -5.76 12.54
CA LEU A 330 -11.69 -5.33 13.48
C LEU A 330 -11.17 -6.48 14.32
N ALA A 331 -12.04 -7.34 14.86
CA ALA A 331 -11.64 -8.47 15.68
C ALA A 331 -10.90 -9.54 14.85
N ALA A 332 -11.36 -9.78 13.62
CA ALA A 332 -10.70 -10.71 12.70
C ALA A 332 -9.27 -10.27 12.37
N ASN A 333 -9.09 -8.99 12.00
CA ASN A 333 -7.77 -8.43 11.72
C ASN A 333 -6.90 -8.34 12.98
N ALA A 334 -7.48 -8.06 14.16
CA ALA A 334 -6.75 -8.09 15.43
C ALA A 334 -6.20 -9.49 15.73
N TYR A 335 -6.99 -10.55 15.53
CA TYR A 335 -6.46 -11.90 15.71
C TYR A 335 -5.32 -12.18 14.74
N MET A 336 -5.52 -11.90 13.44
CA MET A 336 -4.49 -12.11 12.42
C MET A 336 -3.17 -11.36 12.71
N LEU A 337 -3.25 -10.08 13.06
CA LEU A 337 -2.07 -9.26 13.34
C LEU A 337 -1.38 -9.61 14.66
N ALA A 338 -2.04 -10.35 15.56
CA ALA A 338 -1.42 -10.86 16.78
C ALA A 338 -0.77 -12.25 16.59
N MET A 339 -1.02 -12.97 15.49
CA MET A 339 -0.53 -14.35 15.29
C MET A 339 0.83 -14.39 14.57
N PRO A 340 1.58 -15.51 14.62
CA PRO A 340 2.71 -15.78 13.73
C PRO A 340 2.28 -15.79 12.25
N GLY A 341 3.13 -16.29 11.35
CA GLY A 341 2.91 -16.13 9.92
C GLY A 341 3.08 -14.68 9.43
N THR A 342 2.84 -14.49 8.14
CA THR A 342 2.87 -13.17 7.50
C THR A 342 1.42 -12.70 7.26
N PRO A 343 0.93 -11.70 8.01
CA PRO A 343 -0.43 -11.20 7.83
C PRO A 343 -0.54 -10.41 6.51
N CYS A 344 -1.57 -10.73 5.72
CA CYS A 344 -1.99 -10.01 4.53
C CYS A 344 -3.33 -9.32 4.81
N ILE A 345 -3.30 -7.99 4.92
CA ILE A 345 -4.49 -7.16 5.11
C ILE A 345 -5.15 -6.92 3.75
N PHE A 346 -6.47 -7.00 3.70
CA PHE A 346 -7.25 -6.70 2.51
C PHE A 346 -7.47 -5.19 2.34
N TYR A 347 -7.38 -4.68 1.11
CA TYR A 347 -7.50 -3.24 0.83
C TYR A 347 -8.79 -2.62 1.35
N THR A 348 -9.92 -3.31 1.21
CA THR A 348 -11.22 -2.82 1.69
C THR A 348 -11.20 -2.66 3.21
N HIS A 349 -10.62 -3.61 3.94
CA HIS A 349 -10.48 -3.49 5.40
C HIS A 349 -9.52 -2.37 5.78
N TRP A 350 -8.42 -2.20 5.04
CA TRP A 350 -7.50 -1.07 5.22
C TRP A 350 -8.20 0.27 5.10
N ARG A 351 -9.06 0.44 4.08
CA ARG A 351 -9.81 1.67 3.87
C ARG A 351 -10.84 1.92 4.97
N ASP A 352 -11.58 0.89 5.37
CA ASP A 352 -12.67 1.01 6.34
C ASP A 352 -12.19 1.17 7.79
N CYS A 353 -11.07 0.52 8.12
CA CYS A 353 -10.58 0.37 9.50
C CYS A 353 -9.18 0.97 9.71
N LYS A 354 -8.74 1.87 8.83
CA LYS A 354 -7.35 2.34 8.69
C LYS A 354 -6.64 2.62 10.01
N TYR A 355 -7.20 3.51 10.84
CA TYR A 355 -6.57 3.93 12.09
C TYR A 355 -6.37 2.79 13.09
N ALA A 356 -7.36 1.89 13.19
CA ALA A 356 -7.26 0.73 14.07
C ALA A 356 -6.20 -0.25 13.55
N LEU A 357 -6.15 -0.50 12.24
CA LEU A 357 -5.16 -1.39 11.63
C LEU A 357 -3.73 -0.84 11.75
N LYS A 358 -3.54 0.47 11.54
CA LYS A 358 -2.27 1.16 11.84
C LYS A 358 -1.79 0.84 13.25
N GLN A 359 -2.66 1.00 14.24
CA GLN A 359 -2.33 0.70 15.64
C GLN A 359 -2.09 -0.80 15.89
N MET A 360 -2.86 -1.70 15.27
CA MET A 360 -2.63 -3.13 15.42
C MET A 360 -1.26 -3.56 14.86
N ILE A 361 -0.83 -2.98 13.73
CA ILE A 361 0.49 -3.20 13.14
C ILE A 361 1.59 -2.67 14.07
N LEU A 362 1.40 -1.48 14.64
CA LEU A 362 2.35 -0.90 15.60
C LEU A 362 2.46 -1.76 16.86
N ALA A 363 1.36 -2.31 17.37
CA ALA A 363 1.38 -3.24 18.50
C ALA A 363 2.12 -4.55 18.18
N ARG A 364 1.91 -5.12 16.98
CA ARG A 364 2.64 -6.29 16.48
C ARG A 364 4.15 -6.04 16.46
N ARG A 365 4.56 -4.88 15.92
CA ARG A 365 5.97 -4.48 15.82
C ARG A 365 6.59 -4.23 17.19
N LEU A 366 5.85 -3.59 18.08
CA LEU A 366 6.32 -3.29 19.44
C LEU A 366 6.54 -4.56 20.28
N ALA A 367 5.76 -5.61 20.01
CA ALA A 367 5.99 -6.93 20.58
C ALA A 367 7.16 -7.68 19.92
N GLY A 368 7.58 -7.26 18.73
CA GLY A 368 8.60 -7.96 17.94
C GLY A 368 8.09 -9.29 17.37
N ILE A 369 6.81 -9.36 16.99
CA ILE A 369 6.21 -10.59 16.44
C ILE A 369 6.66 -10.80 14.99
N THR A 370 7.08 -12.02 14.69
CA THR A 370 7.52 -12.47 13.35
C THR A 370 6.70 -13.67 12.88
N ASN A 371 6.91 -14.09 11.65
CA ASN A 371 6.28 -15.30 11.10
C ASN A 371 6.62 -16.59 11.87
N THR A 372 7.70 -16.59 12.64
CA THR A 372 8.21 -17.72 13.44
C THR A 372 7.93 -17.59 14.94
N SER A 373 7.25 -16.53 15.39
CA SER A 373 6.87 -16.36 16.80
C SER A 373 6.07 -17.55 17.35
N SER A 374 6.05 -17.70 18.67
CA SER A 374 5.28 -18.75 19.35
C SER A 374 3.98 -18.20 19.92
N THR A 375 2.95 -19.05 19.92
CA THR A 375 1.62 -18.73 20.48
C THR A 375 1.30 -19.66 21.63
N GLN A 376 0.51 -19.15 22.57
CA GLN A 376 -0.10 -19.92 23.63
C GLN A 376 -1.57 -19.54 23.74
N GLN A 377 -2.45 -20.52 23.50
CA GLN A 377 -3.86 -20.38 23.83
C GLN A 377 -4.00 -20.19 25.34
N LYS A 378 -4.62 -19.07 25.75
CA LYS A 378 -4.91 -18.75 27.14
C LYS A 378 -6.33 -19.14 27.53
N TYR A 379 -7.27 -19.01 26.61
CA TYR A 379 -8.68 -19.32 26.85
C TYR A 379 -9.43 -19.54 25.53
N SER A 380 -10.45 -20.41 25.55
CA SER A 380 -11.32 -20.66 24.41
C SER A 380 -12.73 -20.99 24.90
N VAL A 381 -13.67 -20.06 24.67
CA VAL A 381 -15.10 -20.24 24.93
C VAL A 381 -15.90 -19.59 23.80
N GLN A 382 -17.20 -19.91 23.71
CA GLN A 382 -18.03 -19.45 22.61
C GLN A 382 -17.98 -17.93 22.41
N ASN A 383 -17.98 -17.17 23.51
CA ASN A 383 -18.04 -15.71 23.44
C ASN A 383 -16.70 -15.03 23.22
N TYR A 384 -15.57 -15.68 23.48
CA TYR A 384 -14.25 -15.08 23.26
C TYR A 384 -13.13 -16.12 23.24
N TYR A 385 -12.07 -15.77 22.52
CA TYR A 385 -10.81 -16.51 22.42
C TYR A 385 -9.66 -15.61 22.86
N ALA A 386 -8.75 -16.14 23.67
CA ALA A 386 -7.57 -15.42 24.15
C ALA A 386 -6.29 -16.16 23.76
N THR A 387 -5.37 -15.48 23.10
CA THR A 387 -4.06 -15.98 22.70
C THR A 387 -2.96 -15.03 23.12
N ALA A 388 -1.84 -15.57 23.59
CA ALA A 388 -0.63 -14.80 23.84
C ALA A 388 0.45 -15.18 22.84
N THR A 389 0.98 -14.20 22.12
CA THR A 389 2.05 -14.39 21.14
C THR A 389 3.34 -13.78 21.67
N THR A 390 4.38 -14.60 21.76
CA THR A 390 5.70 -14.17 22.23
C THR A 390 6.51 -13.70 21.03
N GLY A 391 6.68 -12.39 20.92
CA GLY A 391 7.63 -11.79 20.00
C GLY A 391 9.01 -11.65 20.64
N LYS A 392 9.95 -11.09 19.88
CA LYS A 392 11.34 -10.88 20.31
C LYS A 392 11.45 -9.92 21.49
N ASP A 393 10.59 -8.91 21.55
CA ASP A 393 10.72 -7.79 22.48
C ASP A 393 9.70 -7.86 23.62
N ALA A 394 8.51 -8.42 23.36
CA ALA A 394 7.45 -8.59 24.35
C ALA A 394 6.41 -9.64 23.94
N THR A 395 5.51 -9.97 24.87
CA THR A 395 4.34 -10.80 24.60
C THR A 395 3.12 -9.92 24.35
N LEU A 396 2.43 -10.14 23.22
CA LEU A 396 1.14 -9.53 22.93
C LEU A 396 0.02 -10.52 23.27
N LEU A 397 -0.82 -10.17 24.25
CA LEU A 397 -2.07 -10.86 24.53
C LEU A 397 -3.17 -10.25 23.67
N CYS A 398 -3.78 -11.07 22.82
CA CYS A 398 -4.95 -10.74 22.03
C CYS A 398 -6.16 -11.49 22.59
N VAL A 399 -7.25 -10.76 22.83
CA VAL A 399 -8.56 -11.31 23.16
C VAL A 399 -9.54 -10.84 22.10
N VAL A 400 -10.20 -11.77 21.42
CA VAL A 400 -11.22 -11.49 20.39
C VAL A 400 -12.52 -12.19 20.77
N GLY A 401 -13.67 -11.59 20.45
CA GLY A 401 -14.92 -12.14 20.95
C GLY A 401 -16.15 -11.28 20.73
N ASN A 402 -17.29 -11.85 21.04
CA ASN A 402 -18.53 -11.12 21.33
C ASN A 402 -18.36 -10.29 22.63
N THR A 403 -17.62 -10.83 23.61
CA THR A 403 -17.39 -10.21 24.91
C THR A 403 -15.92 -10.29 25.37
N PRO A 404 -14.97 -9.73 24.61
CA PRO A 404 -13.53 -9.79 24.95
C PRO A 404 -13.19 -9.15 26.32
N GLN A 405 -14.01 -8.21 26.78
CA GLN A 405 -13.90 -7.58 28.10
C GLN A 405 -14.11 -8.56 29.26
N SER A 406 -14.78 -9.70 29.02
CA SER A 406 -15.03 -10.72 30.04
C SER A 406 -13.78 -11.52 30.40
N TYR A 407 -12.72 -11.47 29.58
CA TYR A 407 -11.44 -12.07 29.93
C TYR A 407 -10.71 -11.21 30.97
N SER A 408 -10.39 -11.82 32.11
CA SER A 408 -9.62 -11.16 33.17
C SER A 408 -8.13 -11.10 32.81
N VAL A 409 -7.62 -9.90 32.54
CA VAL A 409 -6.21 -9.66 32.22
C VAL A 409 -5.43 -9.41 33.51
N SER A 410 -4.32 -10.13 33.68
CA SER A 410 -3.40 -9.89 34.79
C SER A 410 -2.71 -8.52 34.66
N LYS A 411 -3.14 -7.56 35.48
CA LYS A 411 -2.59 -6.18 35.50
C LYS A 411 -1.13 -6.11 35.95
N THR A 412 -0.63 -7.15 36.63
CA THR A 412 0.79 -7.23 37.02
C THR A 412 1.68 -7.71 35.88
N GLN A 413 1.11 -8.37 34.88
CA GLN A 413 1.85 -8.92 33.73
C GLN A 413 1.67 -8.08 32.46
N TYR A 414 0.48 -7.51 32.25
CA TYR A 414 0.12 -6.83 31.01
C TYR A 414 -0.47 -5.44 31.27
N THR A 415 -0.30 -4.56 30.28
CA THR A 415 -1.01 -3.29 30.17
C THR A 415 -1.88 -3.34 28.91
N GLU A 416 -3.17 -3.01 29.00
CA GLU A 416 -4.03 -2.85 27.82
C GLU A 416 -3.58 -1.62 27.04
N ILE A 417 -3.26 -1.80 25.76
CA ILE A 417 -2.76 -0.73 24.87
C ILE A 417 -3.77 -0.34 23.80
N LEU A 418 -4.62 -1.28 23.37
CA LEU A 418 -5.58 -1.03 22.30
C LEU A 418 -6.81 -1.93 22.50
N SER A 419 -7.99 -1.37 22.30
CA SER A 419 -9.24 -2.13 22.28
C SER A 419 -10.23 -1.48 21.32
N GLY A 420 -11.21 -2.26 20.88
CA GLY A 420 -12.23 -1.81 19.95
C GLY A 420 -13.34 -2.84 19.82
N LYS A 421 -14.18 -2.70 18.80
CA LYS A 421 -15.30 -3.63 18.57
C LYS A 421 -14.77 -5.07 18.45
N GLY A 422 -15.11 -5.88 19.44
CA GLY A 422 -14.82 -7.31 19.47
C GLY A 422 -13.36 -7.70 19.74
N PHE A 423 -12.48 -6.77 20.14
CA PHE A 423 -11.08 -7.13 20.47
C PHE A 423 -10.43 -6.29 21.58
N ARG A 424 -9.39 -6.86 22.19
CA ARG A 424 -8.47 -6.22 23.13
C ARG A 424 -7.03 -6.70 22.89
N TYR A 425 -6.08 -5.78 22.97
CA TYR A 425 -4.65 -6.01 22.95
C TYR A 425 -4.02 -5.54 24.25
N CYS A 426 -3.28 -6.44 24.89
CA CYS A 426 -2.49 -6.12 26.07
C CYS A 426 -1.04 -6.52 25.85
N LEU A 427 -0.12 -5.59 26.08
CA LEU A 427 1.31 -5.83 25.92
C LEU A 427 1.94 -6.15 27.28
N SER A 428 2.85 -7.11 27.30
CA SER A 428 3.55 -7.49 28.53
C SER A 428 4.36 -6.31 29.07
N ARG A 429 4.28 -6.07 30.37
CA ARG A 429 4.96 -4.96 31.06
C ARG A 429 6.49 -5.01 30.95
N SER A 430 7.07 -6.17 30.62
CA SER A 430 8.50 -6.30 30.32
C SER A 430 8.95 -5.52 29.08
N ALA A 431 8.02 -5.03 28.26
CA ALA A 431 8.33 -4.22 27.08
C ALA A 431 9.05 -2.89 27.43
N ASN A 432 8.82 -2.36 28.64
CA ASN A 432 9.43 -1.11 29.14
C ASN A 432 9.40 0.02 28.11
N THR A 433 8.21 0.26 27.57
CA THR A 433 7.92 1.20 26.48
C THR A 433 6.68 2.02 26.77
N VAL A 434 6.50 3.10 26.03
CA VAL A 434 5.26 3.88 26.01
C VAL A 434 4.38 3.45 24.82
N TRP A 435 3.08 3.59 24.97
CA TRP A 435 2.09 3.45 23.91
C TRP A 435 1.38 4.78 23.66
N MET A 436 1.20 5.13 22.38
CA MET A 436 0.49 6.31 21.90
C MET A 436 -0.73 5.83 21.10
N ASP A 437 -1.93 6.20 21.54
CA ASP A 437 -3.20 5.67 21.02
C ASP A 437 -3.62 6.24 19.66
N ILE A 438 -3.00 7.33 19.21
CA ILE A 438 -3.18 7.89 17.86
C ILE A 438 -1.96 7.55 16.97
N PRO A 439 -2.16 6.87 15.82
CA PRO A 439 -1.06 6.49 14.92
C PRO A 439 -0.53 7.70 14.15
N ASP A 440 0.60 7.58 13.44
CA ASP A 440 1.07 8.66 12.58
C ASP A 440 0.14 8.91 11.38
N GLY A 441 0.17 10.15 10.89
CA GLY A 441 -0.57 10.55 9.70
C GLY A 441 -0.99 12.01 9.67
N THR A 442 -1.85 12.31 8.69
CA THR A 442 -2.42 13.62 8.47
C THR A 442 -3.84 13.70 9.05
N TYR A 443 -4.13 14.76 9.79
CA TYR A 443 -5.36 14.94 10.54
C TYR A 443 -5.96 16.32 10.29
N GLU A 444 -7.28 16.41 10.29
CA GLU A 444 -8.03 17.65 10.00
C GLU A 444 -8.18 18.59 11.20
N ALA A 445 -7.91 18.09 12.40
CA ALA A 445 -8.14 18.80 13.64
C ALA A 445 -7.06 18.46 14.68
N PRO A 446 -6.90 19.31 15.70
CA PRO A 446 -6.08 19.01 16.87
C PRO A 446 -6.36 17.63 17.47
N LEU A 447 -5.31 16.95 17.91
CA LEU A 447 -5.38 15.58 18.44
C LEU A 447 -5.33 15.58 19.96
N LYS A 448 -5.96 14.56 20.55
CA LYS A 448 -5.83 14.21 21.96
C LYS A 448 -5.14 12.85 22.05
N VAL A 449 -3.83 12.87 22.26
CA VAL A 449 -2.99 11.66 22.25
C VAL A 449 -2.79 11.19 23.68
N LYS A 450 -3.30 10.01 24.01
CA LYS A 450 -3.07 9.39 25.32
C LYS A 450 -1.76 8.63 25.33
N LEU A 451 -0.93 8.93 26.32
CA LEU A 451 0.31 8.21 26.59
C LEU A 451 0.06 7.16 27.68
N THR A 452 0.31 5.89 27.35
CA THR A 452 0.14 4.75 28.28
C THR A 452 1.50 4.10 28.55
N ALA A 453 1.90 4.00 29.81
CA ALA A 453 3.14 3.37 30.23
C ALA A 453 2.99 1.84 30.27
N VAL A 454 3.86 1.13 29.55
CA VAL A 454 3.95 -0.34 29.56
C VAL A 454 5.30 -0.74 30.16
N SER A 455 5.36 -0.84 31.48
CA SER A 455 6.63 -1.05 32.19
C SER A 455 6.47 -1.84 33.48
N ASN A 456 7.44 -2.71 33.80
CA ASN A 456 7.57 -3.35 35.10
C ASN A 456 8.65 -2.71 35.98
N LEU A 457 9.27 -1.61 35.51
CA LEU A 457 10.26 -0.86 36.27
C LEU A 457 9.61 -0.08 37.41
N SER A 458 10.29 -0.05 38.56
CA SER A 458 9.84 0.72 39.72
C SER A 458 9.88 2.22 39.44
N GLY A 459 8.83 2.93 39.87
CA GLY A 459 8.73 4.39 39.72
C GLY A 459 8.70 4.89 38.27
N ALA A 460 8.29 4.06 37.31
CA ALA A 460 8.26 4.43 35.90
C ALA A 460 7.31 5.61 35.62
N THR A 461 7.82 6.66 34.97
CA THR A 461 7.05 7.77 34.41
C THR A 461 7.30 7.87 32.90
N ILE A 462 6.64 8.81 32.22
CA ILE A 462 6.82 9.03 30.78
C ILE A 462 7.54 10.35 30.57
N VAL A 463 8.54 10.37 29.69
CA VAL A 463 9.20 11.59 29.18
C VAL A 463 8.88 11.77 27.70
N TYR A 464 8.72 13.01 27.23
CA TYR A 464 8.45 13.27 25.83
C TYR A 464 9.02 14.59 25.30
N THR A 465 9.08 14.68 23.97
CA THR A 465 9.43 15.86 23.16
C THR A 465 8.45 15.97 21.99
N LEU A 466 8.23 17.18 21.46
CA LEU A 466 7.34 17.43 20.32
C LEU A 466 8.08 17.90 19.06
N ASP A 467 9.38 18.15 19.17
CA ASP A 467 10.24 18.63 18.08
C ASP A 467 11.06 17.51 17.43
N GLY A 468 10.80 16.24 17.80
CA GLY A 468 11.53 15.07 17.33
C GLY A 468 12.89 14.84 17.97
N SER A 469 13.32 15.69 18.91
CA SER A 469 14.53 15.44 19.70
C SER A 469 14.35 14.18 20.58
N GLU A 470 15.45 13.50 20.90
CA GLU A 470 15.38 12.31 21.74
C GLU A 470 15.02 12.67 23.19
N PRO A 471 13.98 12.08 23.79
CA PRO A 471 13.61 12.41 25.17
C PRO A 471 14.70 11.94 26.15
N MET A 472 15.10 12.84 27.04
CA MET A 472 16.08 12.63 28.11
C MET A 472 15.38 12.72 29.48
N ALA A 473 16.10 12.48 30.57
CA ALA A 473 15.52 12.48 31.91
C ALA A 473 14.96 13.85 32.32
N GLU A 474 15.55 14.92 31.79
CA GLU A 474 15.17 16.32 31.97
C GLU A 474 14.09 16.81 31.01
N SER A 475 13.72 16.00 29.99
CA SER A 475 12.60 16.33 29.11
C SER A 475 11.28 16.38 29.89
N THR A 476 10.23 16.93 29.28
CA THR A 476 8.93 17.06 29.93
C THR A 476 8.41 15.71 30.41
N GLN A 477 8.19 15.59 31.72
CA GLN A 477 7.71 14.38 32.37
C GLN A 477 6.20 14.43 32.58
N VAL A 478 5.53 13.29 32.38
CA VAL A 478 4.09 13.13 32.63
C VAL A 478 3.79 11.78 33.26
N ALA A 479 2.64 11.69 33.93
CA ALA A 479 2.15 10.46 34.52
C ALA A 479 1.57 9.51 33.46
N ASP A 480 1.46 8.22 33.80
CA ASP A 480 0.73 7.24 32.98
C ASP A 480 -0.73 7.69 32.75
N GLY A 481 -1.20 7.52 31.52
CA GLY A 481 -2.55 7.89 31.09
C GLY A 481 -2.75 9.36 30.75
N THR A 482 -1.70 10.19 30.80
CA THR A 482 -1.77 11.60 30.42
C THR A 482 -2.22 11.75 28.96
N ILE A 483 -3.11 12.72 28.71
CA ILE A 483 -3.57 13.10 27.37
C ILE A 483 -2.85 14.38 26.96
N LEU A 484 -2.10 14.32 25.87
CA LEU A 484 -1.47 15.48 25.24
C LEU A 484 -2.41 16.10 24.21
N ASN A 485 -2.55 17.43 24.24
CA ASN A 485 -3.25 18.17 23.20
C ASN A 485 -2.22 18.57 22.12
N ILE A 486 -2.34 17.99 20.92
CA ILE A 486 -1.47 18.29 19.78
C ILE A 486 -2.23 19.24 18.84
N GLU A 487 -1.94 20.53 18.95
CA GLU A 487 -2.67 21.58 18.23
C GLU A 487 -2.08 21.92 16.84
N SER A 488 -0.83 21.53 16.61
CA SER A 488 -0.11 21.78 15.35
C SER A 488 0.75 20.57 14.98
N SER A 489 1.19 20.50 13.72
CA SER A 489 2.05 19.43 13.22
C SER A 489 3.31 19.32 14.07
N CYS A 490 3.68 18.09 14.46
CA CYS A 490 4.82 17.84 15.33
C CYS A 490 5.36 16.41 15.15
N THR A 491 6.58 16.19 15.63
CA THR A 491 7.14 14.84 15.82
C THR A 491 7.18 14.54 17.30
N LEU A 492 6.20 13.78 17.77
CA LEU A 492 6.12 13.33 19.16
C LEU A 492 7.07 12.15 19.36
N ARG A 493 8.08 12.29 20.23
CA ARG A 493 8.86 11.17 20.75
C ARG A 493 8.61 11.04 22.24
N ALA A 494 8.35 9.83 22.73
CA ALA A 494 8.19 9.58 24.15
C ALA A 494 8.81 8.25 24.57
N GLY A 495 9.23 8.13 25.82
CA GLY A 495 9.81 6.92 26.40
C GLY A 495 9.52 6.79 27.89
N ILE A 496 9.90 5.65 28.47
CA ILE A 496 9.74 5.37 29.90
C ILE A 496 10.97 5.85 30.66
N LEU A 497 10.78 6.75 31.63
CA LEU A 497 11.82 7.18 32.56
C LEU A 497 11.78 6.32 33.83
N SER A 498 12.90 5.70 34.18
CA SER A 498 13.09 5.04 35.47
C SER A 498 14.57 5.04 35.85
N GLY A 499 14.89 5.37 37.11
CA GLY A 499 16.27 5.41 37.62
C GLY A 499 17.19 6.34 36.83
N GLY A 500 16.66 7.45 36.30
CA GLY A 500 17.43 8.43 35.50
C GLY A 500 17.74 7.99 34.06
N LYS A 501 17.20 6.86 33.60
CA LYS A 501 17.37 6.35 32.23
C LYS A 501 16.05 6.31 31.49
N VAL A 502 16.08 6.56 30.18
CA VAL A 502 14.93 6.51 29.29
C VAL A 502 14.96 5.21 28.48
N TYR A 503 13.84 4.48 28.45
CA TYR A 503 13.68 3.18 27.78
C TYR A 503 12.55 3.24 26.74
N GLY A 504 12.61 2.35 25.75
CA GLY A 504 11.49 2.06 24.84
C GLY A 504 10.91 3.29 24.14
N ILE A 505 11.78 4.14 23.59
CA ILE A 505 11.36 5.38 22.93
C ILE A 505 10.54 5.06 21.67
N GLN A 506 9.33 5.62 21.59
CA GLN A 506 8.45 5.55 20.42
C GLN A 506 8.33 6.93 19.76
N GLN A 507 8.03 6.93 18.46
CA GLN A 507 7.83 8.15 17.67
C GLN A 507 6.46 8.12 16.96
N ARG A 508 5.84 9.29 16.84
CA ARG A 508 4.69 9.55 15.94
C ARG A 508 4.87 10.89 15.25
N ASP A 509 4.66 10.88 13.94
CA ASP A 509 4.66 12.07 13.12
C ASP A 509 3.21 12.48 12.83
N TYR A 510 2.83 13.65 13.35
CA TYR A 510 1.49 14.21 13.16
C TYR A 510 1.57 15.40 12.23
N GLN A 511 0.80 15.34 11.15
CA GLN A 511 0.53 16.50 10.30
C GLN A 511 -0.88 16.98 10.58
N ILE A 512 -1.02 18.15 11.20
CA ILE A 512 -2.33 18.77 11.41
C ILE A 512 -2.59 19.70 10.23
N PHE A 513 -3.51 19.29 9.36
CA PHE A 513 -3.95 20.09 8.24
C PHE A 513 -4.47 21.42 8.76
N GLN A 514 -3.83 22.50 8.31
CA GLN A 514 -4.31 23.83 8.54
C GLN A 514 -5.14 24.22 7.32
N PRO A 515 -6.45 24.50 7.50
CA PRO A 515 -7.23 25.07 6.45
C PRO A 515 -6.48 26.28 5.87
N HIS A 516 -6.32 26.32 4.55
CA HIS A 516 -5.80 27.49 3.82
C HIS A 516 -6.65 27.85 2.60
N ASP A 517 -6.36 29.01 2.02
CA ASP A 517 -6.93 29.46 0.76
C ASP A 517 -6.00 29.06 -0.39
N ILE A 518 -6.60 28.75 -1.55
CA ILE A 518 -5.92 28.61 -2.83
C ILE A 518 -6.51 29.59 -3.82
N THR A 519 -5.70 30.12 -4.73
CA THR A 519 -6.14 31.07 -5.76
C THR A 519 -5.88 30.51 -7.15
N LEU A 520 -6.95 30.37 -7.92
CA LEU A 520 -6.87 29.91 -9.30
C LEU A 520 -6.80 31.12 -10.22
N TYR A 521 -5.69 31.26 -10.95
CA TYR A 521 -5.44 32.31 -11.92
C TYR A 521 -5.66 31.76 -13.31
N VAL A 522 -6.48 32.43 -14.11
CA VAL A 522 -6.76 32.06 -15.49
C VAL A 522 -6.43 33.21 -16.43
N ARG A 523 -5.69 32.87 -17.48
CA ARG A 523 -5.42 33.72 -18.63
C ARG A 523 -5.79 32.97 -19.90
N SER A 524 -6.00 33.70 -20.99
CA SER A 524 -6.17 33.11 -22.31
C SER A 524 -5.14 33.66 -23.30
N ASP A 525 -4.57 32.77 -24.10
CA ASP A 525 -3.72 33.09 -25.26
C ASP A 525 -4.53 33.25 -26.57
N ILE A 526 -5.86 33.13 -26.47
CA ILE A 526 -6.79 33.37 -27.57
C ILE A 526 -7.75 34.50 -27.23
N SER A 527 -8.52 34.96 -28.23
CA SER A 527 -9.61 35.91 -28.00
C SER A 527 -10.71 35.26 -27.16
N TRP A 528 -10.72 35.59 -25.86
CA TRP A 528 -11.67 35.11 -24.86
C TRP A 528 -12.43 36.27 -24.23
N THR A 529 -13.73 36.38 -24.53
CA THR A 529 -14.58 37.46 -24.05
C THR A 529 -15.51 36.98 -22.95
N GLY A 530 -15.31 37.47 -21.73
CA GLY A 530 -16.05 37.02 -20.55
C GLY A 530 -15.42 35.76 -19.94
N THR A 531 -15.09 35.83 -18.66
CA THR A 531 -14.45 34.73 -17.93
C THR A 531 -15.41 34.28 -16.85
N TYR A 532 -15.90 33.05 -16.94
CA TYR A 532 -16.79 32.43 -15.96
C TYR A 532 -16.11 31.19 -15.40
N PHE A 533 -16.06 31.09 -14.08
CA PHE A 533 -15.52 29.91 -13.41
C PHE A 533 -16.69 29.03 -12.98
N TYR A 534 -16.73 27.81 -13.49
CA TYR A 534 -17.57 26.74 -12.98
C TYR A 534 -16.68 25.79 -12.18
N ALA A 535 -16.69 25.92 -10.86
CA ALA A 535 -15.84 25.14 -9.97
C ALA A 535 -16.67 24.22 -9.06
N TRP A 536 -16.14 23.03 -8.79
CA TRP A 536 -16.70 22.04 -7.86
C TRP A 536 -15.59 21.35 -7.08
N ASP A 537 -15.90 20.80 -5.91
CA ASP A 537 -14.94 20.02 -5.15
C ASP A 537 -14.98 18.52 -5.49
N ASN A 538 -14.14 17.76 -4.81
CA ASN A 538 -14.01 16.31 -4.95
C ASN A 538 -15.20 15.49 -4.45
N GLN A 539 -16.26 16.15 -3.95
CA GLN A 539 -17.53 15.54 -3.56
C GLN A 539 -18.67 16.03 -4.48
N ASP A 540 -18.33 16.57 -5.66
CA ASP A 540 -19.25 17.15 -6.63
C ASP A 540 -20.08 18.33 -6.10
N LYS A 541 -19.63 18.95 -5.00
CA LYS A 541 -20.28 20.16 -4.47
C LYS A 541 -19.89 21.35 -5.34
N GLN A 542 -20.89 21.98 -5.94
CA GLN A 542 -20.70 23.19 -6.74
C GLN A 542 -20.29 24.38 -5.86
N LEU A 543 -19.19 25.05 -6.24
CA LEU A 543 -18.60 26.18 -5.52
C LEU A 543 -18.85 27.52 -6.22
N SER A 544 -19.32 27.51 -7.47
CA SER A 544 -19.51 28.71 -8.29
C SER A 544 -20.90 28.82 -8.91
N GLY A 545 -21.90 28.14 -8.32
CA GLY A 545 -23.29 28.12 -8.80
C GLY A 545 -23.49 27.23 -10.03
N ASN A 546 -24.69 27.31 -10.62
CA ASN A 546 -25.06 26.53 -11.80
C ASN A 546 -24.23 26.92 -13.03
N TRP A 547 -24.12 26.01 -14.00
CA TRP A 547 -23.53 26.27 -15.32
C TRP A 547 -24.15 27.54 -15.97
N PRO A 548 -23.35 28.44 -16.60
CA PRO A 548 -21.92 28.36 -16.92
C PRO A 548 -20.95 28.79 -15.82
N GLY A 549 -21.42 28.82 -14.57
CA GLY A 549 -20.63 29.24 -13.41
C GLY A 549 -20.72 30.75 -13.16
N LYS A 550 -19.84 31.25 -12.29
CA LYS A 550 -19.84 32.64 -11.84
C LYS A 550 -18.90 33.48 -12.69
N ARG A 551 -19.37 34.63 -13.16
CA ARG A 551 -18.52 35.61 -13.87
C ARG A 551 -17.41 36.12 -12.95
N VAL A 552 -16.16 35.95 -13.36
CA VAL A 552 -14.97 36.46 -12.68
C VAL A 552 -14.53 37.75 -13.35
N THR A 553 -14.64 38.86 -12.63
CA THR A 553 -14.20 40.19 -13.09
C THR A 553 -12.90 40.63 -12.41
N THR A 554 -12.60 40.06 -11.24
CA THR A 554 -11.37 40.30 -10.49
C THR A 554 -10.17 39.82 -11.32
N ASN A 555 -9.20 40.71 -11.54
CA ASN A 555 -8.01 40.41 -12.32
C ASN A 555 -6.80 41.20 -11.82
N LYS A 556 -5.59 40.69 -12.09
CA LYS A 556 -4.32 41.41 -11.89
C LYS A 556 -3.38 41.20 -13.08
N SER A 557 -2.42 42.12 -13.24
CA SER A 557 -1.34 41.97 -14.22
C SER A 557 -0.16 41.26 -13.57
N ILE A 558 0.34 40.20 -14.22
CA ILE A 558 1.52 39.44 -13.81
C ILE A 558 2.33 39.20 -15.07
N ASN A 559 3.60 39.60 -15.08
CA ASN A 559 4.49 39.51 -16.26
C ASN A 559 3.89 40.14 -17.51
N GLY A 560 3.25 41.32 -17.36
CA GLY A 560 2.60 42.05 -18.44
C GLY A 560 1.32 41.40 -18.98
N LYS A 561 0.91 40.26 -18.40
CA LYS A 561 -0.27 39.48 -18.80
C LYS A 561 -1.40 39.65 -17.78
N ARG A 562 -2.63 39.80 -18.26
CA ARG A 562 -3.82 39.90 -17.40
C ARG A 562 -4.30 38.51 -16.99
N TRP A 563 -4.47 38.30 -15.69
CA TRP A 563 -4.96 37.07 -15.07
C TRP A 563 -6.25 37.34 -14.30
N TYR A 564 -7.32 36.65 -14.65
CA TYR A 564 -8.56 36.61 -13.87
C TYR A 564 -8.41 35.60 -12.76
N TYR A 565 -8.93 35.88 -11.56
CA TYR A 565 -8.71 34.96 -10.46
C TYR A 565 -9.86 34.88 -9.48
N GLN A 566 -9.94 33.73 -8.83
CA GLN A 566 -10.87 33.46 -7.75
C GLN A 566 -10.18 32.60 -6.69
N THR A 567 -10.43 32.94 -5.43
CA THR A 567 -9.89 32.21 -4.28
C THR A 567 -10.93 31.24 -3.74
N TYR A 568 -10.48 30.05 -3.36
CA TYR A 568 -11.26 28.95 -2.78
C TYR A 568 -10.61 28.50 -1.49
N ARG A 569 -11.44 28.22 -0.47
CA ARG A 569 -10.98 27.79 0.85
C ARG A 569 -10.93 26.26 0.91
N LEU A 570 -9.76 25.69 1.12
CA LEU A 570 -9.61 24.27 1.42
C LEU A 570 -9.73 24.03 2.92
N THR A 571 -10.67 23.18 3.31
CA THR A 571 -11.00 22.88 4.71
C THR A 571 -10.56 21.48 5.15
N SER A 572 -10.10 20.63 4.23
CA SER A 572 -9.57 19.30 4.54
C SER A 572 -8.39 18.93 3.63
N PRO A 573 -7.49 18.02 4.06
CA PRO A 573 -6.37 17.56 3.25
C PRO A 573 -6.82 16.74 2.03
N SER A 574 -8.02 16.16 2.07
CA SER A 574 -8.57 15.41 0.94
C SER A 574 -9.22 16.30 -0.12
N GLN A 575 -9.62 17.54 0.24
CA GLN A 575 -10.33 18.45 -0.66
C GLN A 575 -9.43 18.97 -1.78
N TYR A 576 -9.97 18.97 -3.00
CA TYR A 576 -9.39 19.63 -4.16
C TYR A 576 -10.49 20.32 -4.95
N ILE A 577 -10.10 21.30 -5.76
CA ILE A 577 -10.99 22.06 -6.63
C ILE A 577 -10.83 21.58 -8.07
N ASN A 578 -11.95 21.39 -8.75
CA ASN A 578 -12.02 21.21 -10.19
C ASN A 578 -12.59 22.49 -10.81
N LEU A 579 -12.23 22.77 -12.06
CA LEU A 579 -12.59 24.00 -12.75
C LEU A 579 -12.87 23.73 -14.23
N VAL A 580 -13.92 24.37 -14.74
CA VAL A 580 -14.12 24.66 -16.16
C VAL A 580 -14.24 26.16 -16.33
N VAL A 581 -13.53 26.72 -17.32
CA VAL A 581 -13.63 28.13 -17.67
C VAL A 581 -14.54 28.28 -18.89
N SER A 582 -15.59 29.08 -18.75
CA SER A 582 -16.57 29.36 -19.80
C SER A 582 -16.55 30.83 -20.19
N ASN A 583 -17.02 31.13 -21.40
CA ASN A 583 -17.29 32.49 -21.87
C ASN A 583 -18.78 32.84 -21.91
N SER A 584 -19.63 32.00 -21.31
CA SER A 584 -21.10 32.06 -21.29
C SER A 584 -21.79 32.14 -22.67
N SER A 585 -21.05 31.97 -23.77
CA SER A 585 -21.54 32.12 -25.15
C SER A 585 -21.10 30.95 -26.04
N GLY A 586 -20.90 29.78 -25.43
CA GLY A 586 -20.65 28.51 -26.11
C GLY A 586 -19.20 28.03 -26.14
N LYS A 587 -18.21 28.87 -25.78
CA LYS A 587 -16.82 28.40 -25.59
C LYS A 587 -16.58 27.98 -24.14
N GLN A 588 -15.87 26.87 -23.97
CA GLN A 588 -15.45 26.36 -22.67
C GLN A 588 -14.13 25.60 -22.76
N THR A 589 -13.46 25.42 -21.62
CA THR A 589 -12.25 24.59 -21.51
C THR A 589 -12.59 23.11 -21.30
N THR A 590 -11.58 22.25 -21.46
CA THR A 590 -11.57 20.92 -20.84
C THR A 590 -11.65 21.04 -19.31
N ASP A 591 -12.02 19.95 -18.65
CA ASP A 591 -12.10 19.90 -17.19
C ASP A 591 -10.67 19.93 -16.62
N ILE A 592 -10.41 20.89 -15.73
CA ILE A 592 -9.17 20.96 -14.95
C ILE A 592 -9.52 20.34 -13.59
N THR A 593 -8.80 19.31 -13.17
CA THR A 593 -9.16 18.56 -11.95
C THR A 593 -8.01 18.50 -10.95
N GLY A 594 -8.33 18.35 -9.66
CA GLY A 594 -7.32 18.09 -8.64
C GLY A 594 -6.52 19.30 -8.14
N LEU A 595 -7.00 20.53 -8.33
CA LEU A 595 -6.29 21.75 -7.93
C LEU A 595 -6.27 21.89 -6.40
N ARG A 596 -5.07 21.96 -5.82
CA ARG A 596 -4.83 21.94 -4.37
C ARG A 596 -3.95 23.08 -3.86
N SER A 597 -3.46 23.93 -4.76
CA SER A 597 -2.58 25.05 -4.48
C SER A 597 -2.96 26.24 -5.36
N ASP A 598 -2.28 27.36 -5.19
CA ASP A 598 -2.32 28.42 -6.20
C ASP A 598 -1.88 27.84 -7.54
N SER A 599 -2.67 28.08 -8.59
CA SER A 599 -2.41 27.54 -9.92
C SER A 599 -2.60 28.61 -10.98
N TYR A 600 -1.69 28.66 -11.95
CA TYR A 600 -1.74 29.54 -13.10
C TYR A 600 -2.10 28.75 -14.34
N LEU A 601 -3.31 28.97 -14.85
CA LEU A 601 -3.95 28.19 -15.89
C LEU A 601 -4.07 29.02 -17.17
N CYS A 602 -3.46 28.53 -18.25
CA CYS A 602 -3.48 29.17 -19.55
C CYS A 602 -4.41 28.46 -20.52
N ILE A 603 -5.44 29.14 -20.99
CA ILE A 603 -6.30 28.65 -22.07
C ILE A 603 -5.55 28.80 -23.39
N THR A 604 -5.26 27.67 -24.04
CA THR A 604 -4.51 27.62 -25.30
C THR A 604 -5.44 27.71 -26.52
N GLY A 605 -4.85 27.76 -27.72
CA GLY A 605 -5.60 27.64 -28.98
C GLY A 605 -5.98 26.20 -29.35
N THR A 606 -5.42 25.21 -28.67
CA THR A 606 -5.68 23.78 -28.93
C THR A 606 -7.06 23.39 -28.42
N GLN A 607 -7.76 22.55 -29.18
CA GLN A 607 -9.05 22.01 -28.78
C GLN A 607 -9.02 20.49 -28.72
N ASP A 608 -9.72 19.95 -27.73
CA ASP A 608 -10.08 18.54 -27.62
C ASP A 608 -11.61 18.43 -27.56
N ASN A 609 -12.19 17.70 -28.51
CA ASN A 609 -13.65 17.52 -28.65
C ASN A 609 -14.46 18.84 -28.56
N GLY A 610 -13.96 19.91 -29.19
CA GLY A 610 -14.61 21.22 -29.22
C GLY A 610 -14.48 22.05 -27.93
N LYS A 611 -13.73 21.57 -26.93
CA LYS A 611 -13.35 22.30 -25.72
C LYS A 611 -11.89 22.74 -25.79
N TYR A 612 -11.55 23.90 -25.23
CA TYR A 612 -10.18 24.42 -25.26
C TYR A 612 -9.30 23.76 -24.20
N VAL A 613 -8.11 23.32 -24.60
CA VAL A 613 -7.12 22.73 -23.69
C VAL A 613 -6.51 23.81 -22.81
N VAL A 614 -6.32 23.46 -21.53
CA VAL A 614 -5.70 24.33 -20.53
C VAL A 614 -4.35 23.75 -20.14
N GLU A 615 -3.33 24.59 -20.20
CA GLU A 615 -1.99 24.29 -19.71
C GLU A 615 -1.80 24.94 -18.34
N GLU A 616 -1.32 24.17 -17.36
CA GLU A 616 -0.89 24.72 -16.08
C GLU A 616 0.55 25.24 -16.20
N VAL A 617 0.72 26.56 -16.08
CA VAL A 617 1.98 27.30 -16.21
C VAL A 617 2.42 27.89 -14.86
N THR A 618 2.04 27.22 -13.77
CA THR A 618 2.33 27.63 -12.39
C THR A 618 3.83 27.84 -12.18
N GLU A 619 4.66 26.85 -12.56
CA GLU A 619 6.12 26.92 -12.40
C GLU A 619 6.75 28.08 -13.20
N GLU A 620 6.23 28.40 -14.38
CA GLU A 620 6.73 29.49 -15.24
C GLU A 620 6.34 30.88 -14.72
N THR A 621 5.29 30.96 -13.90
CA THR A 621 4.73 32.23 -13.41
C THR A 621 5.28 32.60 -12.03
N GLU A 622 5.87 31.65 -11.30
CA GLU A 622 6.51 31.88 -10.00
C GLU A 622 7.95 32.43 -10.08
N THR A 623 8.60 32.47 -11.24
CA THR A 623 10.03 32.82 -11.40
C THR A 623 10.39 34.31 -11.34
N ASN A 624 9.59 35.18 -10.71
CA ASN A 624 9.97 36.58 -10.52
C ASN A 624 10.96 36.80 -9.36
N ILE A 625 12.11 36.12 -9.41
CA ILE A 625 13.33 36.60 -8.78
C ILE A 625 14.15 37.27 -9.90
N GLU A 626 14.02 38.59 -10.05
CA GLU A 626 14.95 39.35 -10.88
C GLU A 626 16.36 39.14 -10.33
N GLY A 627 17.22 38.50 -11.13
CA GLY A 627 18.66 38.46 -10.88
C GLY A 627 19.24 39.86 -11.08
N GLN A 628 19.18 40.70 -10.05
CA GLN A 628 20.01 41.90 -10.00
C GLN A 628 21.45 41.46 -9.75
N GLY A 629 22.32 41.77 -10.72
CA GLY A 629 23.73 41.44 -10.74
C GLY A 629 24.48 41.88 -9.48
N ALA A 630 25.62 41.23 -9.25
CA ALA A 630 26.51 41.43 -8.12
C ALA A 630 26.66 42.91 -7.72
N ARG A 631 26.32 43.24 -6.46
CA ARG A 631 26.79 44.47 -5.80
C ARG A 631 27.98 44.15 -4.90
N SER A 632 29.03 44.93 -5.11
CA SER A 632 30.27 44.98 -4.33
C SER A 632 30.03 45.31 -2.86
N LYS A 633 30.91 44.76 -2.00
CA LYS A 633 30.95 45.01 -0.55
C LYS A 633 30.96 46.52 -0.22
N GLY A 634 30.06 46.92 0.67
CA GLY A 634 30.17 48.17 1.43
C GLY A 634 29.15 49.24 1.06
N GLN A 635 27.88 49.03 1.41
CA GLN A 635 26.92 50.10 1.67
C GLN A 635 25.77 49.51 2.50
N GLU A 636 25.75 49.84 3.80
CA GLU A 636 24.56 49.66 4.63
C GLU A 636 23.57 50.75 4.25
N ASP A 637 22.43 50.37 3.67
CA ASP A 637 21.27 51.26 3.58
C ASP A 637 20.09 50.59 4.27
N SER A 638 19.72 51.18 5.40
CA SER A 638 18.60 50.81 6.25
C SER A 638 17.32 51.41 5.68
N SER A 639 16.82 50.87 4.55
CA SER A 639 15.42 51.07 4.15
C SER A 639 14.93 50.03 3.12
N ALA A 640 13.91 49.27 3.53
CA ALA A 640 12.86 48.66 2.72
C ALA A 640 13.25 47.76 1.52
N PHE A 641 13.41 46.46 1.78
CA PHE A 641 12.85 45.40 0.91
C PHE A 641 12.39 44.23 1.80
N GLN A 642 11.06 44.05 1.92
CA GLN A 642 10.48 42.84 2.52
C GLN A 642 10.84 41.63 1.62
N SER A 643 11.87 40.87 1.99
CA SER A 643 12.17 39.61 1.32
C SER A 643 11.01 38.64 1.53
N SER A 644 10.38 38.19 0.43
CA SER A 644 9.36 37.15 0.48
C SER A 644 10.03 35.80 0.74
N ILE A 645 9.60 35.09 1.78
CA ILE A 645 10.19 33.81 2.21
C ILE A 645 9.18 32.71 1.88
N TYR A 646 9.65 31.59 1.32
CA TYR A 646 8.78 30.51 0.87
C TYR A 646 9.11 29.20 1.59
N ASP A 647 8.09 28.40 1.90
CA ASP A 647 8.30 27.02 2.35
C ASP A 647 8.62 26.08 1.17
N MET A 648 8.95 24.82 1.48
CA MET A 648 9.31 23.80 0.49
C MET A 648 8.17 23.43 -0.48
N SER A 649 6.95 23.91 -0.24
CA SER A 649 5.78 23.73 -1.11
C SER A 649 5.47 24.96 -1.97
N GLY A 650 6.32 26.00 -1.95
CA GLY A 650 6.12 27.22 -2.73
C GLY A 650 5.20 28.24 -2.05
N ARG A 651 4.85 28.05 -0.76
CA ARG A 651 3.97 28.97 -0.03
C ARG A 651 4.72 30.20 0.47
N LYS A 652 4.24 31.41 0.15
CA LYS A 652 4.77 32.68 0.68
C LYS A 652 4.40 32.89 2.16
N MET A 653 5.41 33.12 3.00
CA MET A 653 5.30 33.35 4.45
C MET A 653 5.30 34.85 4.76
N VAL A 654 4.42 35.29 5.67
CA VAL A 654 4.13 36.74 5.89
C VAL A 654 4.44 37.23 7.32
N ASN A 655 4.86 36.37 8.26
CA ASN A 655 5.13 36.69 9.68
C ASN A 655 6.34 35.91 10.25
N GLU A 656 6.76 36.22 11.50
CA GLU A 656 7.90 35.60 12.21
C GLU A 656 7.99 34.08 12.00
N LEU A 657 9.16 33.61 11.58
CA LEU A 657 9.36 32.25 11.11
C LEU A 657 9.64 31.30 12.29
N PRO A 658 8.93 30.16 12.38
CA PRO A 658 9.38 29.02 13.17
C PRO A 658 10.77 28.53 12.69
N LYS A 659 11.49 27.78 13.54
CA LYS A 659 12.74 27.13 13.09
C LYS A 659 12.44 26.12 11.99
N GLY A 660 13.19 26.18 10.89
CA GLY A 660 12.88 25.40 9.71
C GLY A 660 13.76 25.70 8.50
N ILE A 661 13.55 24.92 7.45
CA ILE A 661 14.24 25.10 6.16
C ILE A 661 13.32 25.90 5.25
N TYR A 662 13.82 27.04 4.78
CA TYR A 662 13.09 27.96 3.91
C TYR A 662 13.90 28.27 2.67
N ILE A 663 13.23 28.82 1.68
CA ILE A 663 13.87 29.43 0.52
C ILE A 663 13.80 30.94 0.68
N GLN A 664 14.96 31.58 0.82
CA GLN A 664 15.12 33.03 0.84
C GLN A 664 16.10 33.42 -0.25
N ASN A 665 15.68 34.28 -1.18
CA ASN A 665 16.50 34.76 -2.30
C ASN A 665 17.15 33.62 -3.11
N GLY A 666 16.40 32.56 -3.42
CA GLY A 666 16.88 31.42 -4.22
C GLY A 666 17.90 30.52 -3.52
N LYS A 667 18.11 30.69 -2.21
CA LYS A 667 18.99 29.83 -1.41
C LYS A 667 18.21 29.15 -0.31
N LYS A 668 18.55 27.88 -0.08
CA LYS A 668 18.13 27.14 1.10
C LYS A 668 18.73 27.83 2.32
N VAL A 669 17.88 28.40 3.15
CA VAL A 669 18.25 29.01 4.43
C VAL A 669 17.61 28.21 5.55
N VAL A 670 18.31 28.10 6.66
CA VAL A 670 17.81 27.46 7.87
C VAL A 670 17.64 28.57 8.91
N PHE A 671 16.42 28.75 9.39
CA PHE A 671 16.11 29.66 10.50
C PHE A 671 16.07 28.88 11.81
#